data_AF-A0ABD3UYV8-F1
#
_entry.id   AF-A0ABD3UYV8-F1
#
_cell.length_a   1.000
_cell.length_b   1.000
_cell.length_c   1.000
_cell.angle_alpha   90.00
_cell.angle_beta   90.00
_cell.angle_gamma   90.00
#
_symmetry.space_group_name_H-M   'P 1'
#
loop_
_entity.id
_entity.type
_entity.pdbx_description
1 polymer ?
#
loop_
_entity_poly.entity_id
_entity_poly.type
_entity_poly.pdbx_seq_one_letter_code
_entity_poly.pdbx_strand_id
1 'polypeptide(L)'
;MDPRYIEMYRKALRKGKEKVFNIRIMVVGPYDVGKTTLTKRLLGKEVNICDRQSTEGIDVQTECCKVSLATGEWITQDQNAEEYLRLQRLVKLFNSQVQQKSNEKEQVPTETETHVISAQQDDGQAQHSLSVKIKRHIDEEVMPSLSQPVESQVANLSLDASCDAAIEDEKKDEVMEIIRLVNGSSDKLDKSLGEYAKLGMWDFAGQYVFYTTHQTFLSYRAIYLLVLDLSQQITSLIQDECFIDISGSKQCQVQETIDTWMNLIHSCSPSPQSGIPAVILVGTHLDQIPERVRSGTQPMMSETVDFTLPSASTHADTAKDCLIYRDEVCEKYFGEIRSYLKDKPTRFHLVDEDFAIDNTVVDSKLVALKKKIVEVASQQPYWGEEVPARWILLERELMRLKDAGIKVIPRTLLEKFNEAEEVPIPTEELGLFLKFQNDIGTILYFNIEVLKDKIVLVPQWMIDALKSLITAKKFVLKKALAVADKWDMFNKSGKLSLELIDAIWTKENYPDLHDNKKHILLLMEHLNIIARPRCFSEDGSEIKVDNCFLAPCMLKEKTPERIMFPEPDPEMKNSSSVLCYHFMDKFLPSPIFHRLLATCVSRWPIAKRKSEHQIFCGCCIFSLDLHHELTVLFREYVIYVQVIRFGTTAMTPSSKLCIEVKEFITKTLANIIGNLGHSLKFEISIQCPKCDGYRVDCLIPLTDLQGNEDVPCRFHDDIHVIRSKDVLRFWFQEE
;
A
#
# COMPACT_ATOMS: atom_id res chain seq x y z
N MET A 1 10.87 -8.94 8.96
CA MET A 1 10.61 -10.20 8.23
C MET A 1 10.91 -11.38 9.14
N ASP A 2 10.13 -12.48 9.07
CA ASP A 2 10.44 -13.73 9.76
C ASP A 2 11.80 -14.28 9.25
N PRO A 3 12.77 -14.59 10.15
CA PRO A 3 14.09 -15.11 9.78
C PRO A 3 14.06 -16.31 8.83
N ARG A 4 13.01 -17.14 8.89
CA ARG A 4 12.84 -18.30 8.00
C ARG A 4 12.73 -17.89 6.54
N TYR A 5 11.98 -16.83 6.24
CA TYR A 5 11.84 -16.32 4.87
C TYR A 5 13.16 -15.80 4.31
N ILE A 6 13.99 -15.18 5.15
CA ILE A 6 15.29 -14.65 4.75
C ILE A 6 16.24 -15.79 4.35
N GLU A 7 16.30 -16.87 5.14
CA GLU A 7 17.16 -18.01 4.81
C GLU A 7 16.68 -18.75 3.56
N MET A 8 15.36 -18.92 3.41
CA MET A 8 14.77 -19.50 2.20
C MET A 8 15.13 -18.68 0.95
N TYR A 9 15.01 -17.35 1.03
CA TYR A 9 15.38 -16.44 -0.06
C TYR A 9 16.87 -16.56 -0.42
N ARG A 10 17.76 -16.54 0.58
CA ARG A 10 19.20 -16.72 0.37
C ARG A 10 19.54 -18.06 -0.28
N LYS A 11 18.88 -19.15 0.15
CA LYS A 11 19.07 -20.48 -0.45
C LYS A 11 18.60 -20.50 -1.91
N ALA A 12 17.50 -19.81 -2.23
CA ALA A 12 17.01 -19.71 -3.59
C ALA A 12 17.97 -18.94 -4.52
N LEU A 13 18.60 -17.87 -4.01
CA LEU A 13 19.62 -17.08 -4.74
C LEU A 13 20.89 -17.87 -5.07
N ARG A 14 21.33 -18.79 -4.18
CA ARG A 14 22.52 -19.64 -4.43
C ARG A 14 22.37 -20.54 -5.67
N LYS A 15 21.14 -20.80 -6.11
CA LYS A 15 20.84 -21.63 -7.29
C LYS A 15 20.76 -20.83 -8.60
N GLY A 16 21.04 -19.53 -8.56
CA GLY A 16 20.94 -18.63 -9.70
C GLY A 16 20.21 -17.35 -9.32
N LYS A 17 20.74 -16.22 -9.76
CA LYS A 17 20.27 -14.89 -9.38
C LYS A 17 20.16 -13.98 -10.59
N GLU A 18 19.21 -13.06 -10.53
CA GLU A 18 18.93 -12.03 -11.53
C GLU A 18 18.76 -10.69 -10.81
N LYS A 19 19.12 -9.58 -11.44
CA LYS A 19 18.88 -8.24 -10.89
C LYS A 19 17.56 -7.66 -11.38
N VAL A 20 16.79 -7.09 -10.46
CA VAL A 20 15.51 -6.42 -10.78
C VAL A 20 15.67 -4.91 -10.71
N PHE A 21 15.25 -4.24 -11.79
CA PHE A 21 15.26 -2.78 -11.92
C PHE A 21 13.84 -2.28 -12.14
N ASN A 22 12.96 -2.50 -11.17
CA ASN A 22 11.56 -2.10 -11.23
C ASN A 22 11.31 -0.95 -10.25
N ILE A 23 10.78 0.17 -10.75
CA ILE A 23 10.41 1.31 -9.91
C ILE A 23 8.98 1.74 -10.17
N ARG A 24 8.29 2.03 -9.07
CA ARG A 24 7.02 2.74 -9.10
C ARG A 24 7.26 4.23 -8.97
N ILE A 25 6.62 4.99 -9.84
CA ILE A 25 6.51 6.45 -9.76
C ILE A 25 5.06 6.74 -9.35
N MET A 26 4.87 7.30 -8.16
CA MET A 26 3.55 7.67 -7.65
C MET A 26 3.36 9.17 -7.76
N VAL A 27 2.44 9.59 -8.61
CA VAL A 27 2.09 11.00 -8.83
C VAL A 27 0.95 11.35 -7.89
N VAL A 28 1.23 12.21 -6.91
CA VAL A 28 0.33 12.54 -5.80
C VAL A 28 0.23 14.06 -5.62
N GLY A 29 -0.77 14.53 -4.89
CA GLY A 29 -0.95 15.96 -4.63
C GLY A 29 -2.42 16.40 -4.61
N PRO A 30 -2.69 17.69 -4.33
CA PRO A 30 -4.04 18.23 -4.18
C PRO A 30 -4.94 18.00 -5.40
N TYR A 31 -6.25 18.16 -5.21
CA TYR A 31 -7.22 18.12 -6.30
C TYR A 31 -6.90 19.17 -7.39
N ASP A 32 -7.05 18.77 -8.65
CA ASP A 32 -6.92 19.63 -9.85
C ASP A 32 -5.58 20.33 -10.13
N VAL A 33 -4.46 19.81 -9.61
CA VAL A 33 -3.10 20.38 -9.82
C VAL A 33 -2.37 19.89 -11.08
N GLY A 34 -3.06 19.30 -12.07
CA GLY A 34 -2.42 18.87 -13.33
C GLY A 34 -1.63 17.54 -13.30
N LYS A 35 -1.84 16.68 -12.30
CA LYS A 35 -1.19 15.35 -12.16
C LYS A 35 -1.35 14.45 -13.39
N THR A 36 -2.58 14.25 -13.83
CA THR A 36 -2.92 13.41 -14.98
C THR A 36 -2.23 13.89 -16.27
N THR A 37 -2.17 15.22 -16.44
CA THR A 37 -1.51 15.83 -17.59
C THR A 37 0.00 15.61 -17.54
N LEU A 38 0.63 15.83 -16.38
CA LEU A 38 2.06 15.55 -16.17
C LEU A 38 2.37 14.07 -16.46
N THR A 39 1.55 13.14 -15.96
CA THR A 39 1.70 11.70 -16.20
C THR A 39 1.67 11.37 -17.70
N LYS A 40 0.70 11.92 -18.44
CA LYS A 40 0.62 11.72 -19.90
C LYS A 40 1.86 12.28 -20.62
N ARG A 41 2.35 13.46 -20.24
CA ARG A 41 3.55 14.08 -20.81
C ARG A 41 4.82 13.28 -20.54
N LEU A 42 5.00 12.78 -19.31
CA LEU A 42 6.13 11.91 -18.97
C LEU A 42 6.14 10.64 -19.85
N LEU A 43 4.97 10.11 -20.19
CA LEU A 43 4.81 8.95 -21.07
C LEU A 43 4.86 9.28 -22.57
N GLY A 44 5.14 10.53 -22.95
CA GLY A 44 5.20 10.95 -24.35
C GLY A 44 3.84 10.93 -25.06
N LYS A 45 2.73 10.86 -24.32
CA LYS A 45 1.37 10.91 -24.89
C LYS A 45 1.00 12.35 -25.20
N GLU A 46 0.28 12.55 -26.31
CA GLU A 46 -0.32 13.85 -26.62
C GLU A 46 -1.39 14.20 -25.58
N VAL A 47 -1.46 15.48 -25.22
CA VAL A 47 -2.42 16.00 -24.24
C VAL A 47 -3.24 17.10 -24.89
N ASN A 48 -4.53 16.85 -25.08
CA ASN A 48 -5.49 17.92 -25.33
C ASN A 48 -5.85 18.59 -24.00
N ILE A 49 -5.59 19.89 -23.90
CA ILE A 49 -5.86 20.70 -22.70
C ILE A 49 -7.36 20.90 -22.50
N CYS A 50 -8.14 20.97 -23.58
CA CYS A 50 -9.57 21.25 -23.53
C CYS A 50 -10.41 20.06 -23.05
N ASP A 51 -9.90 18.84 -23.18
CA ASP A 51 -10.60 17.59 -22.83
C ASP A 51 -10.11 17.01 -21.49
N ARG A 52 -9.49 17.82 -20.63
CA ARG A 52 -8.98 17.35 -19.34
C ARG A 52 -10.14 16.90 -18.46
N GLN A 53 -10.01 15.70 -17.91
CA GLN A 53 -10.91 15.15 -16.91
C GLN A 53 -10.11 14.88 -15.65
N SER A 54 -10.70 15.19 -14.49
CA SER A 54 -10.10 14.82 -13.22
C SER A 54 -9.98 13.31 -13.09
N THR A 55 -8.82 12.83 -12.66
CA THR A 55 -8.66 11.43 -12.21
C THR A 55 -9.61 11.15 -11.05
N GLU A 56 -10.09 9.92 -10.98
CA GLU A 56 -10.93 9.40 -9.92
C GLU A 56 -10.35 8.06 -9.47
N GLY A 57 -10.08 7.92 -8.17
CA GLY A 57 -9.35 6.76 -7.64
C GLY A 57 -7.86 6.81 -7.96
N ILE A 58 -7.34 5.82 -8.68
CA ILE A 58 -5.95 5.75 -9.14
C ILE A 58 -5.98 5.24 -10.59
N ASP A 59 -5.15 5.81 -11.46
CA ASP A 59 -4.86 5.26 -12.80
C ASP A 59 -3.46 4.65 -12.82
N VAL A 60 -3.39 3.33 -12.99
CA VAL A 60 -2.17 2.53 -12.92
C VAL A 60 -1.66 2.17 -14.32
N GLN A 61 -0.48 2.65 -14.63
CA GLN A 61 0.21 2.45 -15.91
C GLN A 61 1.53 1.72 -15.67
N THR A 62 1.45 0.40 -15.44
CA THR A 62 2.58 -0.45 -15.03
C THR A 62 3.53 -0.86 -16.16
N GLU A 63 3.10 -0.76 -17.42
CA GLU A 63 3.82 -1.32 -18.59
C GLU A 63 4.19 -0.28 -19.64
N CYS A 64 4.03 1.01 -19.33
CA CYS A 64 4.10 2.07 -20.34
C CYS A 64 5.50 2.66 -20.54
N CYS A 65 6.45 2.43 -19.63
CA CYS A 65 7.75 3.09 -19.69
C CYS A 65 8.92 2.18 -19.30
N LYS A 66 9.97 2.22 -20.13
CA LYS A 66 11.25 1.54 -19.90
C LYS A 66 12.36 2.58 -19.88
N VAL A 67 13.46 2.28 -19.19
CA VAL A 67 14.67 3.12 -19.20
C VAL A 67 15.87 2.25 -19.53
N SER A 68 16.67 2.68 -20.51
CA SER A 68 17.96 2.07 -20.83
C SER A 68 18.90 2.22 -19.63
N LEU A 69 19.40 1.11 -19.08
CA LEU A 69 20.40 1.19 -18.00
C LEU A 69 21.76 1.69 -18.52
N ALA A 70 22.02 1.56 -19.83
CA ALA A 70 23.26 2.04 -20.43
C ALA A 70 23.23 3.54 -20.70
N THR A 71 22.12 4.08 -21.21
CA THR A 71 22.02 5.49 -21.63
C THR A 71 21.19 6.36 -20.68
N GLY A 72 20.38 5.77 -19.81
CA GLY A 72 19.40 6.49 -18.97
C GLY A 72 18.20 7.03 -19.76
N GLU A 73 18.11 6.74 -21.05
CA GLU A 73 17.05 7.25 -21.92
C GLU A 73 15.74 6.51 -21.72
N TRP A 74 14.65 7.28 -21.73
CA TRP A 74 13.30 6.77 -21.61
C TRP A 74 12.83 6.21 -22.95
N ILE A 75 12.34 4.97 -22.93
CA ILE A 75 11.80 4.26 -24.08
C ILE A 75 10.31 4.10 -23.85
N THR A 76 9.53 4.78 -24.69
CA THR A 76 8.07 4.73 -24.71
C THR A 76 7.64 3.99 -25.97
N GLN A 77 6.86 2.91 -25.80
CA GLN A 77 6.31 2.05 -26.87
C GLN A 77 7.28 1.04 -27.48
N ASP A 78 7.31 -0.18 -26.91
CA ASP A 78 7.37 -1.40 -27.73
C ASP A 78 6.79 -2.58 -26.92
N GLN A 79 5.59 -3.03 -27.30
CA GLN A 79 4.90 -4.15 -26.65
C GLN A 79 5.58 -5.50 -26.97
N ASN A 80 6.20 -5.63 -28.16
CA ASN A 80 6.88 -6.87 -28.57
C ASN A 80 8.28 -7.02 -27.97
N ALA A 81 8.87 -5.94 -27.45
CA ALA A 81 10.20 -5.97 -26.86
C ALA A 81 10.24 -6.65 -25.48
N GLU A 82 9.13 -6.75 -24.74
CA GLU A 82 9.16 -7.27 -23.36
C GLU A 82 9.33 -8.78 -23.28
N GLU A 83 8.56 -9.52 -24.09
CA GLU A 83 8.67 -10.97 -24.20
C GLU A 83 10.06 -11.37 -24.71
N TYR A 84 10.53 -10.71 -25.77
CA TYR A 84 11.86 -10.94 -26.35
C TYR A 84 13.01 -10.63 -25.38
N LEU A 85 12.92 -9.54 -24.61
CA LEU A 85 13.94 -9.18 -23.62
C LEU A 85 14.00 -10.17 -22.46
N ARG A 86 12.85 -10.69 -22.01
CA ARG A 86 12.79 -11.74 -20.98
C ARG A 86 13.36 -13.06 -21.51
N LEU A 87 13.09 -13.40 -22.77
CA LEU A 87 13.71 -14.54 -23.44
C LEU A 87 15.24 -14.35 -23.53
N GLN A 88 15.73 -13.15 -23.84
CA GLN A 88 17.17 -12.86 -23.80
C GLN A 88 17.78 -13.01 -22.40
N ARG A 89 17.08 -12.58 -21.34
CA ARG A 89 17.51 -12.78 -19.95
C ARG A 89 17.56 -14.25 -19.58
N LEU A 90 16.55 -15.03 -19.98
CA LEU A 90 16.54 -16.50 -19.85
C LEU A 90 17.76 -17.13 -20.54
N VAL A 91 18.03 -16.76 -21.79
CA VAL A 91 19.20 -17.27 -22.54
C VAL A 91 20.51 -16.92 -21.83
N LYS A 92 20.67 -15.70 -21.29
CA LYS A 92 21.84 -15.31 -20.50
C LYS A 92 22.00 -16.17 -19.23
N LEU A 93 20.90 -16.39 -18.50
CA LEU A 93 20.88 -17.20 -17.29
C LEU A 93 21.26 -18.66 -17.59
N PHE A 94 20.68 -19.25 -18.62
CA PHE A 94 21.02 -20.61 -19.05
C PHE A 94 22.50 -20.73 -19.47
N ASN A 95 23.00 -19.78 -20.27
CA ASN A 95 24.41 -19.78 -20.69
C ASN A 95 25.37 -19.66 -19.49
N SER A 96 25.03 -18.86 -18.48
CA SER A 96 25.85 -18.73 -17.26
C SER A 96 25.85 -20.01 -16.40
N GLN A 97 24.73 -20.73 -16.34
CA GLN A 97 24.64 -22.02 -15.64
C GLN A 97 25.37 -23.15 -16.38
N VAL A 98 25.36 -23.13 -17.72
CA VAL A 98 26.13 -24.08 -18.55
C VAL A 98 27.63 -23.86 -18.36
N GLN A 99 28.10 -22.61 -18.27
CA GLN A 99 29.50 -22.27 -17.97
C GLN A 99 29.93 -22.67 -16.55
N GLN A 100 29.05 -22.53 -15.55
CA GLN A 100 29.34 -22.98 -14.18
C GLN A 100 29.47 -24.50 -14.09
N LYS A 101 28.59 -25.27 -14.77
CA LYS A 101 28.68 -26.73 -14.82
C LYS A 101 29.88 -27.26 -15.60
N SER A 102 30.43 -26.48 -16.54
CA SER A 102 31.67 -26.84 -17.25
C SER A 102 32.90 -26.58 -16.39
N ASN A 103 32.93 -25.49 -15.62
CA ASN A 103 34.02 -25.20 -14.67
C ASN A 103 34.05 -26.17 -13.46
N GLU A 104 32.91 -26.71 -13.02
CA GLU A 104 32.87 -27.74 -11.96
C GLU A 104 33.36 -29.12 -12.44
N LYS A 105 33.36 -29.39 -13.74
CA LYS A 105 33.87 -30.65 -14.32
C LYS A 105 35.39 -30.64 -14.57
N GLU A 106 36.07 -29.51 -14.45
CA GLU A 106 37.53 -29.38 -14.68
C GLU A 106 38.41 -29.49 -13.41
N GLN A 107 37.83 -29.69 -12.22
CA GLN A 107 38.60 -29.97 -11.00
C GLN A 107 38.54 -31.45 -10.60
N VAL A 108 39.24 -32.29 -11.35
CA VAL A 108 39.74 -33.59 -10.87
C VAL A 108 41.23 -33.41 -10.57
N PRO A 109 41.69 -33.49 -9.31
CA PRO A 109 43.11 -33.44 -9.03
C PRO A 109 43.74 -34.76 -9.45
N THR A 110 44.66 -34.69 -10.42
CA THR A 110 45.55 -35.79 -10.78
C THR A 110 46.84 -35.58 -9.99
N GLU A 111 47.05 -36.36 -8.93
CA GLU A 111 48.37 -36.48 -8.30
C GLU A 111 48.82 -37.93 -8.40
N THR A 112 49.82 -38.15 -9.25
CA THR A 112 50.60 -39.38 -9.36
C THR A 112 51.86 -39.28 -8.50
N GLU A 113 52.17 -40.37 -7.81
CA GLU A 113 53.49 -40.80 -7.31
C GLU A 113 54.06 -40.02 -6.11
N THR A 114 54.65 -40.60 -5.07
CA THR A 114 55.15 -41.96 -4.76
C THR A 114 55.46 -41.99 -3.26
N HIS A 115 55.22 -43.11 -2.56
CA HIS A 115 56.19 -43.69 -1.61
C HIS A 115 55.71 -45.08 -1.13
N VAL A 116 56.71 -45.93 -0.89
CA VAL A 116 56.69 -47.39 -0.92
C VAL A 116 57.22 -47.92 0.43
N ILE A 117 56.56 -48.99 0.94
CA ILE A 117 57.00 -50.03 1.93
C ILE A 117 57.04 -49.72 3.45
N SER A 118 56.20 -50.43 4.21
CA SER A 118 56.50 -51.51 5.22
C SER A 118 55.38 -51.54 6.29
N ALA A 119 54.52 -52.56 6.40
CA ALA A 119 54.66 -53.94 6.90
C ALA A 119 54.69 -54.10 8.45
N GLN A 120 53.73 -54.90 8.95
CA GLN A 120 53.67 -55.65 10.23
C GLN A 120 53.27 -54.86 11.50
N GLN A 121 52.48 -55.33 12.49
CA GLN A 121 51.86 -56.60 12.93
C GLN A 121 50.77 -56.19 13.99
N ASP A 122 49.52 -56.63 13.93
CA ASP A 122 48.87 -57.79 14.60
C ASP A 122 48.80 -57.78 16.15
N ASP A 123 47.78 -58.47 16.69
CA ASP A 123 47.27 -58.60 18.08
C ASP A 123 46.25 -57.51 18.52
N GLY A 124 45.05 -57.81 19.03
CA GLY A 124 44.37 -59.05 19.37
C GLY A 124 43.30 -58.78 20.44
N GLN A 125 42.21 -59.57 20.40
CA GLN A 125 41.15 -59.77 21.41
C GLN A 125 39.86 -58.91 21.37
N ALA A 126 38.78 -59.67 21.56
CA ALA A 126 37.37 -59.39 21.31
C ALA A 126 36.58 -59.12 22.60
N GLN A 127 35.34 -58.60 22.48
CA GLN A 127 34.14 -59.25 23.05
C GLN A 127 32.80 -58.54 22.72
N HIS A 128 31.79 -59.40 22.44
CA HIS A 128 30.31 -59.28 22.48
C HIS A 128 29.56 -58.38 21.46
N SER A 129 28.86 -58.90 20.42
CA SER A 129 27.61 -59.74 20.31
C SER A 129 26.30 -58.92 20.50
N LEU A 130 25.21 -58.95 19.72
CA LEU A 130 24.41 -60.01 19.05
C LEU A 130 23.57 -59.34 17.91
N SER A 131 23.51 -59.84 16.65
CA SER A 131 22.51 -60.75 16.02
C SER A 131 21.02 -60.44 16.35
N VAL A 132 20.06 -60.37 15.42
CA VAL A 132 19.55 -61.42 14.52
C VAL A 132 18.68 -60.83 13.37
N LYS A 133 18.53 -61.66 12.33
CA LYS A 133 17.93 -61.52 11.00
C LYS A 133 16.47 -62.07 10.94
N ILE A 134 15.66 -61.54 9.99
CA ILE A 134 14.58 -62.22 9.19
C ILE A 134 13.18 -62.33 9.89
N LYS A 135 11.96 -62.22 9.30
CA LYS A 135 11.35 -62.42 7.94
C LYS A 135 9.99 -61.68 7.80
N ARG A 136 9.49 -61.63 6.55
CA ARG A 136 8.17 -61.18 6.03
C ARG A 136 6.96 -61.99 6.51
N HIS A 137 5.74 -61.43 6.40
CA HIS A 137 4.53 -62.14 5.93
C HIS A 137 3.45 -61.20 5.37
N ILE A 138 2.84 -61.62 4.25
CA ILE A 138 1.52 -61.26 3.70
C ILE A 138 0.57 -62.41 4.07
N ASP A 139 -0.73 -62.16 4.22
CA ASP A 139 -1.84 -62.99 3.66
C ASP A 139 -3.21 -62.27 3.77
N GLU A 140 -4.05 -62.55 2.77
CA GLU A 140 -5.42 -62.07 2.47
C GLU A 140 -6.47 -62.57 3.50
N GLU A 141 -7.72 -62.09 3.62
CA GLU A 141 -8.83 -62.25 2.65
C GLU A 141 -10.15 -61.60 3.16
N VAL A 142 -11.12 -61.45 2.24
CA VAL A 142 -12.60 -61.30 2.36
C VAL A 142 -13.24 -59.99 1.82
N MET A 143 -13.93 -60.15 0.68
CA MET A 143 -14.96 -59.31 0.02
C MET A 143 -16.37 -59.94 0.27
N PRO A 144 -17.55 -59.34 -0.06
CA PRO A 144 -17.94 -59.07 -1.46
C PRO A 144 -18.93 -57.91 -1.79
N SER A 145 -18.82 -57.48 -3.07
CA SER A 145 -19.87 -57.07 -4.05
C SER A 145 -20.74 -55.82 -3.81
N LEU A 146 -20.92 -54.91 -4.78
CA LEU A 146 -21.56 -55.13 -6.09
C LEU A 146 -21.13 -54.11 -7.19
N SER A 147 -20.78 -54.67 -8.34
CA SER A 147 -21.07 -54.27 -9.74
C SER A 147 -20.64 -52.88 -10.30
N GLN A 148 -19.48 -52.92 -10.97
CA GLN A 148 -19.09 -52.44 -12.32
C GLN A 148 -20.17 -52.37 -13.44
N PRO A 149 -19.87 -52.04 -14.74
CA PRO A 149 -18.73 -51.33 -15.41
C PRO A 149 -19.23 -50.31 -16.50
N VAL A 150 -18.43 -49.69 -17.40
CA VAL A 150 -17.83 -50.16 -18.70
C VAL A 150 -16.85 -49.05 -19.20
N GLU A 151 -15.52 -49.25 -19.23
CA GLU A 151 -14.64 -49.76 -20.34
C GLU A 151 -14.69 -48.95 -21.66
N SER A 152 -13.59 -48.55 -22.30
CA SER A 152 -12.55 -49.42 -22.91
C SER A 152 -11.42 -48.55 -23.53
N GLN A 153 -10.14 -48.90 -23.29
CA GLN A 153 -9.11 -49.46 -24.23
C GLN A 153 -8.57 -48.45 -25.28
N VAL A 154 -7.25 -48.31 -25.51
CA VAL A 154 -6.40 -49.26 -26.24
C VAL A 154 -4.88 -49.04 -25.96
N ALA A 155 -4.20 -50.18 -25.77
CA ALA A 155 -2.82 -50.60 -26.10
C ALA A 155 -1.56 -50.03 -25.40
N ASN A 156 -0.92 -50.96 -24.68
CA ASN A 156 0.51 -51.05 -24.40
C ASN A 156 1.36 -51.24 -25.66
N LEU A 157 2.56 -50.65 -25.68
CA LEU A 157 3.76 -51.19 -26.31
C LEU A 157 4.95 -50.94 -25.38
N SER A 158 5.52 -52.01 -24.82
CA SER A 158 6.81 -52.04 -24.14
C SER A 158 7.95 -52.06 -25.17
N LEU A 159 9.11 -51.47 -24.85
CA LEU A 159 10.45 -52.01 -25.15
C LEU A 159 11.55 -51.14 -24.48
N ASP A 160 12.33 -51.82 -23.65
CA ASP A 160 13.78 -51.74 -23.43
C ASP A 160 14.50 -50.49 -22.92
N ALA A 161 15.22 -50.74 -21.81
CA ALA A 161 16.24 -49.91 -21.23
C ALA A 161 17.51 -49.89 -22.10
N SER A 162 17.81 -48.74 -22.71
CA SER A 162 19.17 -48.29 -23.10
C SER A 162 19.07 -47.02 -23.95
N CYS A 163 19.09 -45.82 -23.33
CA CYS A 163 19.49 -44.57 -24.02
C CYS A 163 19.65 -43.37 -23.07
N ASP A 164 20.40 -43.48 -21.97
CA ASP A 164 20.71 -42.32 -21.11
C ASP A 164 21.62 -41.25 -21.79
N ALA A 165 22.10 -41.49 -23.01
CA ALA A 165 22.89 -40.53 -23.78
C ALA A 165 22.07 -39.76 -24.85
N ALA A 166 20.85 -40.18 -25.18
CA ALA A 166 20.04 -39.54 -26.24
C ALA A 166 19.18 -38.36 -25.72
N ILE A 167 18.90 -38.34 -24.41
CA ILE A 167 18.05 -37.34 -23.75
C ILE A 167 18.78 -35.99 -23.55
N GLU A 168 20.11 -35.94 -23.68
CA GLU A 168 20.89 -34.69 -23.65
C GLU A 168 20.92 -33.94 -25.00
N ASP A 169 20.77 -34.64 -26.13
CA ASP A 169 20.82 -34.01 -27.46
C ASP A 169 19.45 -33.46 -27.92
N GLU A 170 18.32 -34.10 -27.57
CA GLU A 170 16.98 -33.52 -27.83
C GLU A 170 16.75 -32.19 -27.08
N LYS A 171 17.30 -32.04 -25.87
CA LYS A 171 17.23 -30.79 -25.09
C LYS A 171 18.10 -29.67 -25.65
N LYS A 172 19.16 -29.99 -26.39
CA LYS A 172 19.96 -28.99 -27.11
C LYS A 172 19.24 -28.50 -28.37
N ASP A 173 18.45 -29.35 -29.01
CA ASP A 173 17.78 -29.01 -30.27
C ASP A 173 16.61 -28.03 -30.08
N GLU A 174 15.80 -28.16 -29.02
CA GLU A 174 14.76 -27.16 -28.67
C GLU A 174 15.37 -25.82 -28.19
N VAL A 175 16.46 -25.87 -27.42
CA VAL A 175 17.20 -24.66 -27.00
C VAL A 175 17.86 -23.99 -28.21
N MET A 176 18.36 -24.78 -29.16
CA MET A 176 18.85 -24.26 -30.44
C MET A 176 17.72 -23.71 -31.31
N GLU A 177 16.50 -24.21 -31.20
CA GLU A 177 15.33 -23.67 -31.88
C GLU A 177 14.88 -22.33 -31.28
N ILE A 178 14.89 -22.18 -29.95
CA ILE A 178 14.71 -20.87 -29.28
C ILE A 178 15.83 -19.90 -29.65
N ILE A 179 17.09 -20.35 -29.67
CA ILE A 179 18.23 -19.54 -30.13
C ILE A 179 18.08 -19.17 -31.62
N ARG A 180 17.56 -20.06 -32.47
CA ARG A 180 17.30 -19.81 -33.89
C ARG A 180 16.10 -18.86 -34.10
N LEU A 181 15.06 -18.91 -33.27
CA LEU A 181 13.95 -17.96 -33.30
C LEU A 181 14.40 -16.56 -32.84
N VAL A 182 15.24 -16.51 -31.81
CA VAL A 182 15.84 -15.26 -31.29
C VAL A 182 16.83 -14.65 -32.29
N ASN A 183 17.64 -15.48 -32.94
CA ASN A 183 18.62 -15.07 -33.96
C ASN A 183 17.97 -14.81 -35.34
N GLY A 184 16.90 -15.52 -35.71
CA GLY A 184 16.16 -15.32 -36.96
C GLY A 184 15.29 -14.07 -36.95
N SER A 185 14.93 -13.59 -35.75
CA SER A 185 14.29 -12.28 -35.54
C SER A 185 15.32 -11.14 -35.37
N SER A 186 16.62 -11.46 -35.28
CA SER A 186 17.72 -10.50 -35.08
C SER A 186 17.97 -9.58 -36.28
N ASP A 187 17.55 -9.97 -37.49
CA ASP A 187 17.83 -9.18 -38.70
C ASP A 187 16.97 -7.91 -38.82
N LYS A 188 16.03 -7.68 -37.89
CA LYS A 188 15.18 -6.47 -37.87
C LYS A 188 15.26 -5.63 -36.59
N LEU A 189 16.08 -5.97 -35.60
CA LEU A 189 16.15 -5.20 -34.36
C LEU A 189 17.59 -5.05 -33.86
N ASP A 190 17.90 -3.81 -33.48
CA ASP A 190 19.23 -3.31 -33.19
C ASP A 190 19.95 -4.13 -32.08
N LYS A 191 21.22 -4.46 -32.32
CA LYS A 191 22.14 -5.10 -31.35
C LYS A 191 22.45 -4.21 -30.13
N SER A 192 21.74 -3.08 -29.99
CA SER A 192 21.85 -2.08 -28.93
C SER A 192 20.87 -2.26 -27.76
N LEU A 193 19.98 -3.28 -27.79
CA LEU A 193 19.02 -3.50 -26.69
C LEU A 193 19.73 -4.00 -25.42
N GLY A 194 20.28 -3.05 -24.65
CA GLY A 194 20.97 -3.26 -23.38
C GLY A 194 20.05 -3.72 -22.24
N GLU A 195 20.55 -3.70 -21.00
CA GLU A 195 19.69 -3.94 -19.84
C GLU A 195 18.71 -2.75 -19.66
N TYR A 196 17.48 -3.04 -19.22
CA TYR A 196 16.43 -2.04 -19.04
C TYR A 196 15.79 -2.10 -17.66
N ALA A 197 15.42 -0.93 -17.16
CA ALA A 197 14.55 -0.77 -16.00
C ALA A 197 13.09 -0.57 -16.41
N LYS A 198 12.16 -1.11 -15.61
CA LYS A 198 10.71 -0.91 -15.77
C LYS A 198 10.24 0.21 -14.84
N LEU A 199 9.57 1.20 -15.42
CA LEU A 199 8.95 2.30 -14.67
C LEU A 199 7.43 2.17 -14.74
N GLY A 200 6.82 1.82 -13.61
CA GLY A 200 5.37 1.81 -13.47
C GLY A 200 4.87 3.13 -12.89
N MET A 201 3.97 3.82 -13.59
CA MET A 201 3.41 5.09 -13.13
C MET A 201 2.03 4.89 -12.50
N TRP A 202 1.79 5.55 -11.38
CA TRP A 202 0.52 5.52 -10.64
C TRP A 202 0.04 6.95 -10.45
N ASP A 203 -1.05 7.35 -11.12
CA ASP A 203 -1.66 8.67 -11.01
C ASP A 203 -2.77 8.64 -9.95
N PHE A 204 -2.50 9.21 -8.78
CA PHE A 204 -3.45 9.25 -7.68
C PHE A 204 -4.39 10.45 -7.83
N ALA A 205 -5.68 10.23 -7.67
CA ALA A 205 -6.64 11.31 -7.60
C ALA A 205 -6.41 12.19 -6.36
N GLY A 206 -6.77 13.47 -6.44
CA GLY A 206 -6.50 14.44 -5.36
C GLY A 206 -7.63 14.58 -4.33
N GLN A 207 -8.81 14.00 -4.58
CA GLN A 207 -9.98 14.19 -3.71
C GLN A 207 -9.83 13.41 -2.41
N TYR A 208 -10.17 14.05 -1.29
CA TYR A 208 -9.92 13.52 0.05
C TYR A 208 -10.63 12.19 0.34
N VAL A 209 -11.83 11.98 -0.25
CA VAL A 209 -12.62 10.74 -0.07
C VAL A 209 -11.85 9.47 -0.45
N PHE A 210 -10.89 9.57 -1.37
CA PHE A 210 -10.10 8.42 -1.81
C PHE A 210 -8.89 8.12 -0.92
N TYR A 211 -8.50 9.00 0.00
CA TYR A 211 -7.22 8.87 0.72
C TYR A 211 -7.12 7.59 1.55
N THR A 212 -8.26 7.12 2.08
CA THR A 212 -8.31 5.82 2.79
C THR A 212 -8.03 4.64 1.87
N THR A 213 -8.55 4.70 0.65
CA THR A 213 -8.27 3.69 -0.37
C THR A 213 -6.87 3.82 -0.94
N HIS A 214 -6.36 5.04 -1.12
CA HIS A 214 -5.02 5.31 -1.61
C HIS A 214 -3.94 4.76 -0.69
N GLN A 215 -4.12 4.90 0.64
CA GLN A 215 -3.16 4.40 1.63
C GLN A 215 -2.87 2.90 1.45
N THR A 216 -3.81 2.11 0.94
CA THR A 216 -3.63 0.69 0.65
C THR A 216 -2.62 0.41 -0.47
N PHE A 217 -2.46 1.35 -1.39
CA PHE A 217 -1.62 1.19 -2.58
C PHE A 217 -0.31 1.99 -2.52
N LEU A 218 -0.12 2.82 -1.49
CA LEU A 218 1.15 3.47 -1.21
C LEU A 218 2.23 2.43 -0.89
N SER A 219 3.49 2.76 -1.18
CA SER A 219 4.59 1.86 -0.93
C SER A 219 5.89 2.60 -0.72
N TYR A 220 6.71 2.09 0.19
CA TYR A 220 8.08 2.54 0.38
C TYR A 220 9.00 2.23 -0.82
N ARG A 221 8.64 1.24 -1.65
CA ARG A 221 9.33 0.92 -2.91
C ARG A 221 8.80 1.77 -4.06
N ALA A 222 8.82 3.09 -3.89
CA ALA A 222 8.36 4.05 -4.87
C ALA A 222 9.10 5.39 -4.77
N ILE A 223 9.16 6.09 -5.91
CA ILE A 223 9.50 7.51 -5.99
C ILE A 223 8.18 8.28 -6.10
N TYR A 224 8.02 9.31 -5.29
CA TYR A 224 6.84 10.15 -5.27
C TYR A 224 7.10 11.45 -6.01
N LEU A 225 6.19 11.82 -6.90
CA LEU A 225 6.12 13.17 -7.46
C LEU A 225 4.98 13.90 -6.74
N LEU A 226 5.32 14.83 -5.84
CA LEU A 226 4.34 15.68 -5.18
C LEU A 226 4.07 16.88 -6.08
N VAL A 227 2.93 16.82 -6.77
CA VAL A 227 2.54 17.80 -7.78
C VAL A 227 1.71 18.92 -7.16
N LEU A 228 2.04 20.16 -7.48
CA LEU A 228 1.44 21.37 -6.93
C LEU A 228 1.14 22.38 -8.04
N ASP A 229 0.16 23.24 -7.83
CA ASP A 229 -0.20 24.30 -8.77
C ASP A 229 0.55 25.59 -8.42
N LEU A 230 1.47 26.01 -9.29
CA LEU A 230 2.29 27.22 -9.08
C LEU A 230 1.46 28.51 -9.13
N SER A 231 0.27 28.49 -9.73
CA SER A 231 -0.61 29.65 -9.82
C SER A 231 -1.31 29.98 -8.50
N GLN A 232 -1.26 29.05 -7.53
CA GLN A 232 -1.90 29.17 -6.22
C GLN A 232 -0.87 29.49 -5.13
N GLN A 233 -1.32 30.02 -4.00
CA GLN A 233 -0.48 30.13 -2.80
C GLN A 233 -0.64 28.89 -1.93
N ILE A 234 0.37 28.56 -1.11
CA ILE A 234 0.27 27.40 -0.20
C ILE A 234 -0.81 27.57 0.88
N THR A 235 -1.27 28.80 1.12
CA THR A 235 -2.38 29.14 2.03
C THR A 235 -3.74 29.22 1.33
N SER A 236 -3.79 29.05 0.00
CA SER A 236 -5.04 29.04 -0.76
C SER A 236 -5.92 27.85 -0.37
N LEU A 237 -7.24 28.06 -0.39
CA LEU A 237 -8.22 26.98 -0.16
C LEU A 237 -8.37 26.11 -1.41
N ILE A 238 -8.43 24.80 -1.20
CA ILE A 238 -8.65 23.81 -2.27
C ILE A 238 -10.12 23.77 -2.65
N GLN A 239 -10.38 23.77 -3.97
CA GLN A 239 -11.73 23.70 -4.54
C GLN A 239 -12.19 22.25 -4.75
N ASP A 240 -12.18 21.43 -3.69
CA ASP A 240 -12.77 20.08 -3.71
C ASP A 240 -14.17 20.12 -3.06
N GLU A 241 -15.22 20.13 -3.88
CA GLU A 241 -16.62 20.16 -3.41
C GLU A 241 -17.00 18.96 -2.52
N CYS A 242 -16.27 17.85 -2.65
CA CYS A 242 -16.49 16.64 -1.86
C CYS A 242 -15.65 16.62 -0.57
N PHE A 243 -14.82 17.63 -0.32
CA PHE A 243 -13.92 17.64 0.83
C PHE A 243 -14.71 17.71 2.14
N ILE A 244 -14.55 16.67 2.95
CA ILE A 244 -14.93 16.67 4.36
C ILE A 244 -13.85 15.89 5.08
N ASP A 245 -13.08 16.58 5.93
CA ASP A 245 -12.06 15.91 6.72
C ASP A 245 -12.67 15.08 7.86
N ILE A 246 -11.80 14.41 8.61
CA ILE A 246 -12.22 13.60 9.77
C ILE A 246 -12.83 14.44 10.92
N SER A 247 -12.58 15.75 10.97
CA SER A 247 -13.17 16.67 11.95
C SER A 247 -14.53 17.24 11.51
N GLY A 248 -14.92 17.00 10.25
CA GLY A 248 -16.12 17.54 9.63
C GLY A 248 -15.91 18.92 9.00
N SER A 249 -14.67 19.40 8.87
CA SER A 249 -14.31 20.61 8.14
C SER A 249 -14.51 20.41 6.64
N LYS A 250 -15.09 21.42 5.98
CA LYS A 250 -15.32 21.45 4.53
C LYS A 250 -14.29 22.29 3.77
N GLN A 251 -13.29 22.80 4.46
CA GLN A 251 -12.27 23.67 3.91
C GLN A 251 -10.90 23.09 4.26
N CYS A 252 -9.98 23.18 3.29
CA CYS A 252 -8.61 22.73 3.44
C CYS A 252 -7.69 23.64 2.63
N GLN A 253 -6.54 23.99 3.22
CA GLN A 253 -5.50 24.75 2.54
C GLN A 253 -4.55 23.83 1.79
N VAL A 254 -3.87 24.35 0.77
CA VAL A 254 -2.85 23.62 0.00
C VAL A 254 -1.78 23.01 0.93
N GLN A 255 -1.28 23.78 1.90
CA GLN A 255 -0.27 23.32 2.87
C GLN A 255 -0.74 22.16 3.76
N GLU A 256 -2.02 22.10 4.12
CA GLU A 256 -2.61 21.00 4.90
C GLU A 256 -2.70 19.71 4.07
N THR A 257 -2.95 19.84 2.76
CA THR A 257 -2.93 18.70 1.84
C THR A 257 -1.51 18.23 1.54
N ILE A 258 -0.54 19.15 1.45
CA ILE A 258 0.89 18.81 1.40
C ILE A 258 1.24 17.97 2.63
N ASP A 259 0.87 18.42 3.83
CA ASP A 259 1.08 17.63 5.04
C ASP A 259 0.41 16.27 4.96
N THR A 260 -0.84 16.22 4.55
CA THR A 260 -1.58 14.95 4.45
C THR A 260 -0.85 13.95 3.55
N TRP A 261 -0.41 14.37 2.35
CA TRP A 261 0.35 13.49 1.45
C TRP A 261 1.72 13.12 2.00
N MET A 262 2.50 14.10 2.46
CA MET A 262 3.82 13.86 3.03
C MET A 262 3.75 12.89 4.21
N ASN A 263 2.73 13.03 5.04
CA ASN A 263 2.56 12.20 6.20
C ASN A 263 2.00 10.80 5.86
N LEU A 264 1.17 10.66 4.81
CA LEU A 264 0.79 9.36 4.25
C LEU A 264 2.01 8.61 3.71
N ILE A 265 2.89 9.29 2.99
CA ILE A 265 4.16 8.74 2.49
C ILE A 265 5.07 8.37 3.66
N HIS A 266 5.16 9.23 4.67
CA HIS A 266 5.93 8.93 5.86
C HIS A 266 5.41 7.68 6.57
N SER A 267 4.09 7.50 6.65
CA SER A 267 3.46 6.34 7.29
C SER A 267 3.79 4.99 6.65
N CYS A 268 4.19 4.97 5.37
CA CYS A 268 4.63 3.75 4.70
C CYS A 268 6.14 3.51 4.79
N SER A 269 6.91 4.46 5.30
CA SER A 269 8.36 4.34 5.41
C SER A 269 8.76 3.24 6.39
N PRO A 270 9.62 2.29 5.99
CA PRO A 270 10.21 1.32 6.89
C PRO A 270 11.29 1.99 7.76
N SER A 271 11.99 1.21 8.56
CA SER A 271 13.16 1.70 9.30
C SER A 271 14.17 2.36 8.35
N PRO A 272 14.92 3.40 8.77
CA PRO A 272 15.86 4.13 7.92
C PRO A 272 16.86 3.26 7.13
N GLN A 273 17.19 2.07 7.65
CA GLN A 273 18.10 1.11 7.01
C GLN A 273 17.53 0.44 5.75
N SER A 274 16.21 0.41 5.58
CA SER A 274 15.53 -0.25 4.44
C SER A 274 15.22 0.68 3.28
N GLY A 275 15.67 1.94 3.37
CA GLY A 275 15.37 3.00 2.41
C GLY A 275 14.19 3.85 2.85
N ILE A 276 14.25 5.13 2.50
CA ILE A 276 13.21 6.13 2.74
C ILE A 276 12.62 6.49 1.37
N PRO A 277 11.29 6.47 1.18
CA PRO A 277 10.69 6.83 -0.10
C PRO A 277 11.03 8.28 -0.45
N ALA A 278 11.58 8.49 -1.64
CA ALA A 278 11.98 9.80 -2.12
C ALA A 278 10.78 10.59 -2.68
N VAL A 279 10.71 11.88 -2.40
CA VAL A 279 9.67 12.82 -2.85
C VAL A 279 10.33 13.95 -3.62
N ILE A 280 9.95 14.10 -4.89
CA ILE A 280 10.34 15.20 -5.77
C ILE A 280 9.18 16.20 -5.81
N LEU A 281 9.45 17.47 -5.56
CA LEU A 281 8.45 18.53 -5.70
C LEU A 281 8.34 18.93 -7.18
N VAL A 282 7.11 18.93 -7.68
CA VAL A 282 6.82 19.31 -9.07
C VAL A 282 5.72 20.37 -9.09
N GLY A 283 6.06 21.59 -9.49
CA GLY A 283 5.10 22.65 -9.73
C GLY A 283 4.59 22.59 -11.16
N THR A 284 3.28 22.62 -11.39
CA THR A 284 2.64 22.67 -12.71
C THR A 284 2.02 24.04 -12.93
N HIS A 285 1.35 24.22 -14.08
CA HIS A 285 0.72 25.48 -14.47
C HIS A 285 1.71 26.64 -14.61
N LEU A 286 2.97 26.34 -14.96
CA LEU A 286 3.97 27.36 -15.23
C LEU A 286 3.53 28.30 -16.36
N ASP A 287 2.72 27.81 -17.30
CA ASP A 287 2.07 28.58 -18.37
C ASP A 287 1.18 29.71 -17.84
N GLN A 288 0.59 29.54 -16.65
CA GLN A 288 -0.29 30.53 -16.04
C GLN A 288 0.47 31.61 -15.27
N ILE A 289 1.76 31.40 -14.99
CA ILE A 289 2.60 32.44 -14.37
C ILE A 289 2.97 33.45 -15.46
N PRO A 290 2.60 34.73 -15.34
CA PRO A 290 2.86 35.70 -16.39
C PRO A 290 4.35 35.86 -16.67
N GLU A 291 4.75 35.75 -17.94
CA GLU A 291 5.97 36.37 -18.42
C GLU A 291 5.74 37.89 -18.40
N ARG A 292 6.58 38.66 -17.72
CA ARG A 292 6.50 40.13 -17.80
C ARG A 292 6.84 40.57 -19.24
N VAL A 293 5.83 40.74 -20.09
CA VAL A 293 5.99 41.49 -21.34
C VAL A 293 5.73 42.95 -21.00
N ARG A 294 6.75 43.82 -21.09
CA ARG A 294 6.51 45.27 -21.12
C ARG A 294 5.81 45.62 -22.44
N SER A 295 4.49 45.62 -22.46
CA SER A 295 3.74 46.26 -23.55
C SER A 295 3.72 47.77 -23.28
N GLY A 296 4.52 48.50 -24.07
CA GLY A 296 4.33 49.92 -24.24
C GLY A 296 3.06 50.19 -25.04
N THR A 297 1.89 50.00 -24.42
CA THR A 297 0.62 50.71 -24.73
C THR A 297 -0.45 50.20 -23.77
N GLN A 298 -1.04 51.11 -22.98
CA GLN A 298 -2.20 50.86 -22.13
C GLN A 298 -3.37 50.27 -22.93
N PRO A 299 -4.23 49.47 -22.27
CA PRO A 299 -5.62 49.89 -22.16
C PRO A 299 -6.14 49.86 -20.72
N MET A 300 -7.22 50.62 -20.52
CA MET A 300 -7.85 50.94 -19.25
C MET A 300 -8.50 49.74 -18.54
N MET A 301 -8.41 49.79 -17.20
CA MET A 301 -9.31 49.27 -16.16
C MET A 301 -9.61 47.76 -16.07
N SER A 302 -9.08 47.11 -15.02
CA SER A 302 -9.89 46.50 -13.93
C SER A 302 -9.01 46.02 -12.77
N GLU A 303 -9.39 46.46 -11.56
CA GLU A 303 -9.18 45.96 -10.18
C GLU A 303 -7.95 45.10 -9.79
N THR A 304 -6.99 45.81 -9.18
CA THR A 304 -6.22 45.51 -7.96
C THR A 304 -5.84 44.06 -7.61
N VAL A 305 -4.59 43.72 -7.91
CA VAL A 305 -3.75 42.80 -7.12
C VAL A 305 -2.63 43.65 -6.50
N ASP A 306 -2.67 43.83 -5.18
CA ASP A 306 -1.74 44.71 -4.46
C ASP A 306 -0.48 43.92 -4.04
N PHE A 307 0.55 43.95 -4.89
CA PHE A 307 1.92 43.54 -4.54
C PHE A 307 2.82 44.77 -4.67
N THR A 308 3.13 45.42 -3.56
CA THR A 308 4.11 46.51 -3.51
C THR A 308 5.48 45.97 -3.08
N LEU A 309 6.47 46.07 -3.97
CA LEU A 309 7.91 45.98 -3.63
C LEU A 309 8.72 47.01 -4.48
N PRO A 310 9.92 47.42 -4.00
CA PRO A 310 10.51 48.73 -4.29
C PRO A 310 11.38 48.80 -5.54
N SER A 311 11.64 50.06 -5.91
CA SER A 311 12.24 50.60 -7.13
C SER A 311 13.55 49.99 -7.63
N ALA A 312 13.60 49.87 -8.96
CA ALA A 312 14.68 49.37 -9.80
C ALA A 312 15.93 50.26 -9.87
N SER A 313 17.07 49.61 -10.15
CA SER A 313 18.23 50.21 -10.80
C SER A 313 18.63 49.39 -12.04
N THR A 314 19.47 49.97 -12.88
CA THR A 314 19.34 50.00 -14.34
C THR A 314 20.36 49.11 -15.09
N HIS A 315 19.93 48.62 -16.26
CA HIS A 315 20.67 48.18 -17.46
C HIS A 315 21.04 46.69 -17.67
N ALA A 316 20.41 46.14 -18.74
CA ALA A 316 20.90 45.23 -19.78
C ALA A 316 20.94 43.70 -19.55
N ASP A 317 19.85 42.98 -19.86
CA ASP A 317 19.80 41.79 -20.76
C ASP A 317 18.35 41.30 -21.01
N THR A 318 17.77 41.67 -22.17
CA THR A 318 16.31 41.74 -22.45
C THR A 318 15.54 40.42 -22.67
N ALA A 319 16.15 39.25 -22.56
CA ALA A 319 15.45 37.95 -22.52
C ALA A 319 15.71 37.17 -21.23
N LYS A 320 16.84 37.44 -20.56
CA LYS A 320 17.14 36.87 -19.24
C LYS A 320 16.25 37.49 -18.16
N ASP A 321 15.99 38.80 -18.23
CA ASP A 321 15.21 39.52 -17.21
C ASP A 321 13.75 39.04 -17.04
N CYS A 322 13.14 38.44 -18.08
CA CYS A 322 11.78 37.87 -18.00
C CYS A 322 11.75 36.45 -17.41
N LEU A 323 12.76 35.63 -17.71
CA LEU A 323 12.95 34.32 -17.11
C LEU A 323 13.23 34.45 -15.61
N ILE A 324 14.01 35.47 -15.22
CA ILE A 324 14.33 35.78 -13.82
C ILE A 324 13.07 35.89 -12.95
N TYR A 325 12.00 36.56 -13.41
CA TYR A 325 10.77 36.68 -12.61
C TYR A 325 10.02 35.35 -12.41
N ARG A 326 9.88 34.54 -13.46
CA ARG A 326 9.22 33.23 -13.34
C ARG A 326 10.02 32.30 -12.42
N ASP A 327 11.34 32.28 -12.57
CA ASP A 327 12.22 31.49 -11.73
C ASP A 327 12.20 31.99 -10.27
N GLU A 328 12.20 33.31 -10.02
CA GLU A 328 12.03 33.90 -8.68
C GLU A 328 10.71 33.49 -8.02
N VAL A 329 9.59 33.51 -8.75
CA VAL A 329 8.27 33.08 -8.24
C VAL A 329 8.30 31.60 -7.87
N CYS A 330 8.89 30.76 -8.72
CA CYS A 330 9.01 29.32 -8.47
C CYS A 330 9.91 29.07 -7.25
N GLU A 331 11.09 29.70 -7.18
CA GLU A 331 12.03 29.59 -6.06
C GLU A 331 11.38 30.01 -4.74
N LYS A 332 10.63 31.11 -4.75
CA LYS A 332 9.87 31.55 -3.58
C LYS A 332 8.82 30.51 -3.18
N TYR A 333 8.03 30.01 -4.13
CA TYR A 333 6.98 29.03 -3.86
C TYR A 333 7.53 27.74 -3.24
N PHE A 334 8.56 27.14 -3.84
CA PHE A 334 9.22 25.95 -3.28
C PHE A 334 9.93 26.25 -1.97
N GLY A 335 10.53 27.44 -1.83
CA GLY A 335 11.13 27.92 -0.59
C GLY A 335 10.14 27.98 0.57
N GLU A 336 8.92 28.46 0.33
CA GLU A 336 7.83 28.49 1.32
C GLU A 336 7.45 27.06 1.76
N ILE A 337 7.33 26.12 0.82
CA ILE A 337 7.01 24.70 1.12
C ILE A 337 8.13 24.06 1.95
N ARG A 338 9.39 24.23 1.55
CA ARG A 338 10.54 23.68 2.27
C ARG A 338 10.67 24.29 3.66
N SER A 339 10.36 25.59 3.81
CA SER A 339 10.30 26.26 5.11
C SER A 339 9.17 25.68 5.97
N TYR A 340 7.99 25.46 5.41
CA TYR A 340 6.84 24.88 6.10
C TYR A 340 7.10 23.47 6.62
N LEU A 341 7.85 22.66 5.86
CA LEU A 341 8.20 21.28 6.22
C LEU A 341 9.49 21.17 7.07
N LYS A 342 10.22 22.27 7.29
CA LYS A 342 11.57 22.27 7.86
C LYS A 342 11.70 21.59 9.22
N ASP A 343 10.71 21.75 10.09
CA ASP A 343 10.72 21.20 11.45
C ASP A 343 9.97 19.85 11.54
N LYS A 344 9.45 19.35 10.42
CA LYS A 344 8.67 18.10 10.37
C LYS A 344 9.56 16.91 10.05
N PRO A 345 9.26 15.71 10.59
CA PRO A 345 10.01 14.49 10.26
C PRO A 345 9.89 14.12 8.77
N THR A 346 8.85 14.59 8.09
CA THR A 346 8.62 14.29 6.68
C THR A 346 9.62 14.96 5.73
N ARG A 347 10.38 15.96 6.18
CA ARG A 347 11.39 16.64 5.34
C ARG A 347 12.45 15.71 4.77
N PHE A 348 12.75 14.60 5.46
CA PHE A 348 13.79 13.65 5.05
C PHE A 348 13.41 12.85 3.78
N HIS A 349 12.15 12.95 3.34
CA HIS A 349 11.72 12.40 2.06
C HIS A 349 12.08 13.31 0.87
N LEU A 350 12.27 14.61 1.09
CA LEU A 350 12.44 15.57 0.00
C LEU A 350 13.79 15.40 -0.70
N VAL A 351 13.74 15.33 -2.04
CA VAL A 351 14.92 15.40 -2.90
C VAL A 351 15.39 16.85 -3.02
N ASP A 352 16.70 17.07 -3.08
CA ASP A 352 17.32 18.39 -3.20
C ASP A 352 17.28 18.92 -4.65
N GLU A 353 16.09 18.99 -5.25
CA GLU A 353 15.83 19.62 -6.55
C GLU A 353 14.32 19.80 -6.75
N ASP A 354 13.90 20.96 -7.28
CA ASP A 354 12.50 21.30 -7.53
C ASP A 354 12.26 21.52 -9.04
N PHE A 355 11.10 21.09 -9.55
CA PHE A 355 10.80 21.16 -10.98
C PHE A 355 9.53 21.96 -11.25
N ALA A 356 9.66 23.12 -11.90
CA ALA A 356 8.52 23.87 -12.45
C ALA A 356 8.27 23.43 -13.91
N ILE A 357 7.09 22.90 -14.19
CA ILE A 357 6.73 22.28 -15.48
C ILE A 357 5.59 23.03 -16.14
N ASP A 358 5.80 23.42 -17.39
CA ASP A 358 4.73 23.80 -18.30
C ASP A 358 4.21 22.56 -19.01
N ASN A 359 2.99 22.16 -18.68
CA ASN A 359 2.33 20.97 -19.23
C ASN A 359 1.77 21.19 -20.65
N THR A 360 1.82 22.40 -21.19
CA THR A 360 1.35 22.76 -22.53
C THR A 360 2.39 22.50 -23.61
N VAL A 361 3.66 22.52 -23.23
CA VAL A 361 4.81 22.27 -24.11
C VAL A 361 5.62 21.07 -23.64
N VAL A 362 6.50 20.57 -24.51
CA VAL A 362 7.57 19.65 -24.10
C VAL A 362 8.84 20.48 -24.05
N ASP A 363 9.35 20.73 -22.86
CA ASP A 363 10.50 21.60 -22.64
C ASP A 363 11.70 20.84 -22.03
N SER A 364 12.81 21.57 -21.84
CA SER A 364 14.01 21.03 -21.20
C SER A 364 13.79 20.66 -19.73
N LYS A 365 12.81 21.27 -19.04
CA LYS A 365 12.50 21.01 -17.63
C LYS A 365 11.86 19.64 -17.45
N LEU A 366 10.98 19.21 -18.37
CA LEU A 366 10.42 17.85 -18.38
C LEU A 366 11.51 16.79 -18.60
N VAL A 367 12.47 17.07 -19.49
CA VAL A 367 13.62 16.18 -19.74
C VAL A 367 14.53 16.11 -18.50
N ALA A 368 14.77 17.23 -17.82
CA ALA A 368 15.50 17.27 -16.57
C ALA A 368 14.81 16.46 -15.46
N LEU A 369 13.49 16.58 -15.33
CA LEU A 369 12.71 15.76 -14.38
C LEU A 369 12.85 14.27 -14.67
N LYS A 370 12.74 13.85 -15.94
CA LYS A 370 12.95 12.45 -16.34
C LYS A 370 14.33 11.93 -15.95
N LYS A 371 15.38 12.73 -16.16
CA LYS A 371 16.75 12.40 -15.74
C LYS A 371 16.85 12.28 -14.23
N LYS A 372 16.25 13.22 -13.48
CA LYS A 372 16.27 13.19 -12.01
C LYS A 372 15.55 11.98 -11.43
N ILE A 373 14.42 11.57 -12.03
CA ILE A 373 13.72 10.34 -11.63
C ILE A 373 14.64 9.12 -11.76
N VAL A 374 15.41 9.01 -12.85
CA VAL A 374 16.37 7.90 -13.08
C VAL A 374 17.56 7.98 -12.13
N GLU A 375 18.04 9.18 -11.82
CA GLU A 375 19.08 9.41 -10.82
C GLU A 375 18.62 8.94 -9.43
N VAL A 376 17.47 9.45 -8.95
CA VAL A 376 16.89 9.09 -7.65
C VAL A 376 16.58 7.59 -7.58
N ALA A 377 16.11 7.01 -8.68
CA ALA A 377 15.91 5.58 -8.86
C ALA A 377 17.17 4.77 -8.57
N SER A 378 18.29 5.15 -9.17
CA SER A 378 19.56 4.45 -9.00
C SER A 378 20.12 4.50 -7.58
N GLN A 379 19.66 5.44 -6.76
CA GLN A 379 20.04 5.61 -5.36
C GLN A 379 19.18 4.79 -4.40
N GLN A 380 18.06 4.21 -4.87
CA GLN A 380 17.18 3.41 -4.03
C GLN A 380 17.81 2.05 -3.69
N PRO A 381 17.67 1.55 -2.44
CA PRO A 381 18.35 0.32 -2.02
C PRO A 381 17.83 -0.95 -2.73
N TYR A 382 16.62 -0.89 -3.28
CA TYR A 382 16.01 -1.98 -4.04
C TYR A 382 16.34 -1.93 -5.55
N TRP A 383 17.07 -0.91 -6.02
CA TRP A 383 17.50 -0.83 -7.42
C TRP A 383 18.60 -1.86 -7.70
N GLY A 384 18.31 -2.83 -8.56
CA GLY A 384 19.22 -3.95 -8.83
C GLY A 384 19.21 -5.02 -7.75
N GLU A 385 18.14 -5.10 -6.94
CA GLU A 385 17.94 -6.17 -5.97
C GLU A 385 18.04 -7.54 -6.67
N GLU A 386 18.83 -8.45 -6.08
CA GLU A 386 19.02 -9.79 -6.62
C GLU A 386 17.84 -10.68 -6.22
N VAL A 387 17.17 -11.29 -7.21
CA VAL A 387 16.07 -12.25 -7.05
C VAL A 387 16.44 -13.62 -7.63
N PRO A 388 15.79 -14.72 -7.20
CA PRO A 388 16.03 -16.03 -7.80
C PRO A 388 15.70 -16.06 -9.29
N ALA A 389 16.66 -16.45 -10.12
CA ALA A 389 16.55 -16.43 -11.58
C ALA A 389 15.33 -17.18 -12.14
N ARG A 390 14.97 -18.31 -11.53
CA ARG A 390 13.83 -19.14 -11.94
C ARG A 390 12.46 -18.44 -11.81
N TRP A 391 12.37 -17.32 -11.08
CA TRP A 391 11.12 -16.55 -10.96
C TRP A 391 10.68 -15.92 -12.28
N ILE A 392 11.61 -15.68 -13.22
CA ILE A 392 11.32 -15.11 -14.54
C ILE A 392 10.30 -15.95 -15.32
N LEU A 393 10.37 -17.28 -15.23
CA LEU A 393 9.47 -18.18 -15.96
C LEU A 393 8.02 -17.95 -15.57
N LEU A 394 7.75 -17.94 -14.27
CA LEU A 394 6.41 -17.74 -13.76
C LEU A 394 5.95 -16.27 -13.92
N GLU A 395 6.87 -15.31 -13.87
CA GLU A 395 6.57 -13.91 -14.19
C GLU A 395 6.13 -13.71 -15.65
N ARG A 396 6.69 -14.48 -16.59
CA ARG A 396 6.25 -14.50 -18.00
C ARG A 396 4.81 -14.99 -18.11
N GLU A 397 4.46 -16.09 -17.43
CA GLU A 397 3.07 -16.57 -17.45
C GLU A 397 2.09 -15.59 -16.83
N LEU A 398 2.45 -14.93 -15.72
CA LEU A 398 1.61 -13.88 -15.14
C LEU A 398 1.33 -12.76 -16.13
N MET A 399 2.32 -12.36 -16.94
CA MET A 399 2.16 -11.35 -17.98
C MET A 399 1.24 -11.83 -19.10
N ARG A 400 1.48 -13.03 -19.64
CA ARG A 400 0.64 -13.61 -20.70
C ARG A 400 -0.84 -13.66 -20.31
N LEU A 401 -1.13 -13.97 -19.04
CA LEU A 401 -2.49 -13.95 -18.50
C LEU A 401 -3.07 -12.53 -18.43
N LYS A 402 -2.27 -11.53 -18.04
CA LYS A 402 -2.69 -10.13 -18.04
C LYS A 402 -2.99 -9.62 -19.45
N ASP A 403 -2.15 -9.98 -20.42
CA ASP A 403 -2.30 -9.62 -21.84
C ASP A 403 -3.55 -10.27 -22.44
N ALA A 404 -3.86 -11.50 -22.01
CA ALA A 404 -5.13 -12.17 -22.32
C ALA A 404 -6.35 -11.54 -21.64
N GLY A 405 -6.17 -10.45 -20.88
CA GLY A 405 -7.24 -9.71 -20.20
C GLY A 405 -7.67 -10.29 -18.85
N ILE A 406 -7.00 -11.35 -18.36
CA ILE A 406 -7.38 -12.02 -17.12
C ILE A 406 -6.99 -11.17 -15.91
N LYS A 407 -7.97 -10.85 -15.06
CA LYS A 407 -7.78 -9.98 -13.89
C LYS A 407 -7.46 -10.73 -12.60
N VAL A 408 -8.00 -11.94 -12.44
CA VAL A 408 -7.88 -12.76 -11.23
C VAL A 408 -7.76 -14.22 -11.63
N ILE A 409 -6.89 -14.97 -10.94
CA ILE A 409 -6.74 -16.42 -11.13
C ILE A 409 -6.80 -17.16 -9.79
N PRO A 410 -7.23 -18.44 -9.78
CA PRO A 410 -7.01 -19.32 -8.64
C PRO A 410 -5.50 -19.57 -8.43
N ARG A 411 -5.07 -19.68 -7.19
CA ARG A 411 -3.69 -20.05 -6.83
C ARG A 411 -3.32 -21.42 -7.39
N THR A 412 -4.26 -22.36 -7.39
CA THR A 412 -4.07 -23.72 -7.94
C THR A 412 -3.75 -23.71 -9.43
N LEU A 413 -4.22 -22.70 -10.18
CA LEU A 413 -3.85 -22.56 -11.59
C LEU A 413 -2.39 -22.13 -11.74
N LEU A 414 -1.92 -21.22 -10.88
CA LEU A 414 -0.51 -20.82 -10.86
C LEU A 414 0.41 -21.99 -10.47
N GLU A 415 -0.02 -22.81 -9.50
CA GLU A 415 0.71 -24.01 -9.10
C GLU A 415 0.86 -25.00 -10.27
N LYS A 416 -0.20 -25.21 -11.06
CA LYS A 416 -0.14 -26.02 -12.29
C LYS A 416 0.81 -25.45 -13.34
N PHE A 417 0.80 -24.13 -13.56
CA PHE A 417 1.77 -23.51 -14.48
C PHE A 417 3.20 -23.74 -13.97
N ASN A 418 3.43 -23.53 -12.69
CA ASN A 418 4.73 -23.75 -12.07
C ASN A 418 5.21 -25.22 -12.16
N GLU A 419 4.31 -26.20 -12.02
CA GLU A 419 4.62 -27.63 -12.19
C GLU A 419 4.95 -28.00 -13.64
N ALA A 420 4.37 -27.27 -14.61
CA ALA A 420 4.62 -27.47 -16.03
C ALA A 420 5.90 -26.80 -16.54
N GLU A 421 6.48 -25.86 -15.78
CA GLU A 421 7.75 -25.23 -16.13
C GLU A 421 8.91 -26.23 -16.03
N GLU A 422 9.92 -26.05 -16.88
CA GLU A 422 11.14 -26.89 -16.87
C GLU A 422 11.90 -26.82 -15.54
N VAL A 423 11.83 -25.67 -14.88
CA VAL A 423 12.47 -25.43 -13.58
C VAL A 423 11.43 -24.86 -12.59
N PRO A 424 10.59 -25.73 -11.98
CA PRO A 424 9.56 -25.31 -11.05
C PRO A 424 10.13 -24.57 -9.83
N ILE A 425 9.40 -23.57 -9.36
CA ILE A 425 9.62 -22.95 -8.05
C ILE A 425 9.13 -23.95 -6.98
N PRO A 426 9.96 -24.34 -6.00
CA PRO A 426 9.51 -25.17 -4.88
C PRO A 426 8.30 -24.57 -4.18
N THR A 427 7.36 -25.39 -3.71
CA THR A 427 6.12 -24.93 -3.06
C THR A 427 6.38 -23.94 -1.90
N GLU A 428 7.45 -24.17 -1.15
CA GLU A 428 7.88 -23.28 -0.05
C GLU A 428 8.36 -21.91 -0.57
N GLU A 429 8.99 -21.87 -1.74
CA GLU A 429 9.47 -20.64 -2.40
C GLU A 429 8.37 -19.91 -3.17
N LEU A 430 7.29 -20.59 -3.60
CA LEU A 430 6.19 -19.96 -4.35
C LEU A 430 5.51 -18.84 -3.54
N GLY A 431 5.40 -19.02 -2.22
CA GLY A 431 4.91 -17.97 -1.32
C GLY A 431 5.82 -16.73 -1.29
N LEU A 432 7.14 -16.91 -1.42
CA LEU A 432 8.10 -15.80 -1.52
C LEU A 432 7.97 -15.06 -2.84
N PHE A 433 7.81 -15.79 -3.95
CA PHE A 433 7.56 -15.19 -5.27
C PHE A 433 6.29 -14.33 -5.26
N LEU A 434 5.17 -14.86 -4.77
CA LEU A 434 3.91 -14.11 -4.69
C LEU A 434 4.02 -12.88 -3.79
N LYS A 435 4.70 -13.02 -2.65
CA LYS A 435 4.95 -11.89 -1.75
C LYS A 435 5.80 -10.83 -2.43
N PHE A 436 6.87 -11.21 -3.12
CA PHE A 436 7.72 -10.26 -3.84
C PHE A 436 6.94 -9.52 -4.92
N GLN A 437 6.15 -10.24 -5.74
CA GLN A 437 5.31 -9.65 -6.78
C GLN A 437 4.25 -8.68 -6.21
N ASN A 438 3.72 -9.00 -5.03
CA ASN A 438 2.83 -8.11 -4.28
C ASN A 438 3.56 -6.86 -3.76
N ASP A 439 4.75 -7.03 -3.17
CA ASP A 439 5.54 -5.94 -2.58
C ASP A 439 6.00 -4.93 -3.65
N ILE A 440 6.32 -5.37 -4.86
CA ILE A 440 6.63 -4.48 -6.00
C ILE A 440 5.38 -3.92 -6.69
N GLY A 441 4.18 -4.37 -6.32
CA GLY A 441 2.90 -3.88 -6.82
C GLY A 441 2.51 -4.42 -8.21
N THR A 442 3.12 -5.52 -8.66
CA THR A 442 2.77 -6.19 -9.93
C THR A 442 1.44 -6.93 -9.82
N ILE A 443 1.16 -7.51 -8.65
CA ILE A 443 -0.07 -8.23 -8.33
C ILE A 443 -0.59 -7.81 -6.95
N LEU A 444 -1.76 -8.29 -6.57
CA LEU A 444 -2.28 -8.20 -5.20
C LEU A 444 -2.57 -9.62 -4.68
N TYR A 445 -1.88 -10.00 -3.60
CA TYR A 445 -2.00 -11.33 -2.99
C TYR A 445 -1.87 -11.28 -1.46
N PHE A 446 -2.80 -11.95 -0.78
CA PHE A 446 -2.81 -12.06 0.68
C PHE A 446 -2.76 -13.53 1.10
N ASN A 447 -1.66 -13.94 1.75
CA ASN A 447 -1.49 -15.30 2.25
C ASN A 447 -2.27 -15.54 3.56
N ILE A 448 -3.58 -15.43 3.50
CA ILE A 448 -4.51 -15.59 4.63
C ILE A 448 -5.59 -16.58 4.23
N GLU A 449 -6.04 -17.42 5.15
CA GLU A 449 -6.93 -18.55 4.85
C GLU A 449 -8.16 -18.20 3.98
N VAL A 450 -8.77 -17.04 4.20
CA VAL A 450 -9.95 -16.58 3.45
C VAL A 450 -9.66 -15.99 2.06
N LEU A 451 -8.40 -15.66 1.77
CA LEU A 451 -7.97 -14.94 0.55
C LEU A 451 -6.87 -15.65 -0.24
N LYS A 452 -6.17 -16.62 0.35
CA LYS A 452 -4.97 -17.29 -0.20
C LYS A 452 -5.21 -18.04 -1.51
N ASP A 453 -6.47 -18.35 -1.82
CA ASP A 453 -6.86 -19.18 -2.96
C ASP A 453 -6.96 -18.41 -4.28
N LYS A 454 -6.96 -17.08 -4.25
CA LYS A 454 -7.05 -16.23 -5.45
C LYS A 454 -5.93 -15.21 -5.48
N ILE A 455 -5.47 -14.92 -6.69
CA ILE A 455 -4.42 -13.94 -6.98
C ILE A 455 -5.01 -12.90 -7.91
N VAL A 456 -4.97 -11.63 -7.50
CA VAL A 456 -5.40 -10.52 -8.34
C VAL A 456 -4.19 -10.10 -9.18
N LEU A 457 -4.26 -10.36 -10.49
CA LEU A 457 -3.18 -10.08 -11.43
C LEU A 457 -3.05 -8.59 -11.75
N VAL A 458 -4.16 -7.86 -11.73
CA VAL A 458 -4.21 -6.46 -12.15
C VAL A 458 -4.71 -5.60 -10.99
N PRO A 459 -3.83 -4.86 -10.27
CA PRO A 459 -4.25 -4.00 -9.16
C PRO A 459 -5.32 -2.95 -9.52
N GLN A 460 -5.30 -2.44 -10.77
CA GLN A 460 -6.30 -1.51 -11.29
C GLN A 460 -7.73 -2.05 -11.12
N TRP A 461 -7.93 -3.36 -11.25
CA TRP A 461 -9.25 -3.98 -11.09
C TRP A 461 -9.83 -3.80 -9.70
N MET A 462 -9.01 -3.91 -8.65
CA MET A 462 -9.43 -3.64 -7.27
C MET A 462 -9.71 -2.15 -7.05
N ILE A 463 -8.89 -1.28 -7.64
CA ILE A 463 -9.08 0.17 -7.60
C ILE A 463 -10.40 0.57 -8.26
N ASP A 464 -10.71 0.00 -9.42
CA ASP A 464 -11.94 0.24 -10.16
C ASP A 464 -13.18 -0.21 -9.37
N ALA A 465 -13.07 -1.33 -8.64
CA ALA A 465 -14.12 -1.78 -7.73
C ALA A 465 -14.41 -0.71 -6.65
N LEU A 466 -13.38 -0.20 -5.98
CA LEU A 466 -13.52 0.85 -4.96
C LEU A 466 -14.05 2.16 -5.55
N LYS A 467 -13.48 2.58 -6.68
CA LYS A 467 -13.88 3.77 -7.43
C LYS A 467 -15.35 3.71 -7.80
N SER A 468 -15.82 2.59 -8.35
CA SER A 468 -17.20 2.44 -8.83
C SER A 468 -18.24 2.67 -7.72
N LEU A 469 -17.93 2.33 -6.47
CA LEU A 469 -18.83 2.56 -5.33
C LEU A 469 -18.87 4.05 -4.94
N ILE A 470 -17.70 4.69 -4.88
CA ILE A 470 -17.55 6.09 -4.50
C ILE A 470 -18.14 7.01 -5.57
N THR A 471 -17.94 6.71 -6.87
CA THR A 471 -18.35 7.57 -7.98
C THR A 471 -19.67 7.17 -8.65
N ALA A 472 -20.39 6.18 -8.10
CA ALA A 472 -21.62 5.63 -8.70
C ALA A 472 -22.66 6.69 -9.07
N LYS A 473 -22.86 7.75 -8.25
CA LYS A 473 -23.84 8.80 -8.57
C LYS A 473 -23.54 9.53 -9.87
N LYS A 474 -22.26 9.70 -10.22
CA LYS A 474 -21.82 10.45 -11.41
C LYS A 474 -22.00 9.64 -12.71
N PHE A 475 -21.75 8.33 -12.67
CA PHE A 475 -21.66 7.49 -13.88
C PHE A 475 -22.74 6.44 -14.03
N VAL A 476 -23.23 5.87 -12.92
CA VAL A 476 -24.14 4.72 -12.95
C VAL A 476 -25.58 5.16 -12.67
N LEU A 477 -25.79 6.00 -11.67
CA LEU A 477 -27.14 6.28 -11.15
C LEU A 477 -27.93 7.36 -11.90
N LYS A 478 -27.35 8.00 -12.92
CA LYS A 478 -28.08 8.93 -13.80
C LYS A 478 -29.27 8.26 -14.51
N LYS A 479 -29.29 6.93 -14.61
CA LYS A 479 -30.35 6.13 -15.26
C LYS A 479 -31.19 5.28 -14.30
N ALA A 480 -30.80 5.16 -13.02
CA ALA A 480 -31.39 4.23 -12.05
C ALA A 480 -31.87 4.94 -10.77
N LEU A 481 -32.97 5.70 -10.90
CA LEU A 481 -33.59 6.47 -9.80
C LEU A 481 -33.89 5.63 -8.55
N ALA A 482 -34.24 4.35 -8.72
CA ALA A 482 -34.66 3.46 -7.64
C ALA A 482 -33.60 3.17 -6.56
N VAL A 483 -32.31 3.42 -6.85
CA VAL A 483 -31.21 3.21 -5.89
C VAL A 483 -30.44 4.49 -5.57
N ALA A 484 -30.89 5.65 -6.09
CA ALA A 484 -30.29 6.94 -5.81
C ALA A 484 -30.35 7.28 -4.31
N ASP A 485 -31.50 7.04 -3.67
CA ASP A 485 -31.68 7.26 -2.23
C ASP A 485 -30.72 6.41 -1.39
N LYS A 486 -30.49 5.15 -1.79
CA LYS A 486 -29.55 4.25 -1.10
C LYS A 486 -28.11 4.74 -1.23
N TRP A 487 -27.75 5.28 -2.39
CA TRP A 487 -26.45 5.91 -2.56
C TRP A 487 -26.32 7.19 -1.74
N ASP A 488 -27.35 8.03 -1.69
CA ASP A 488 -27.33 9.24 -0.86
C ASP A 488 -27.19 8.90 0.63
N MET A 489 -27.84 7.82 1.08
CA MET A 489 -27.61 7.25 2.42
C MET A 489 -26.17 6.78 2.62
N PHE A 490 -25.59 6.05 1.65
CA PHE A 490 -24.19 5.62 1.71
C PHE A 490 -23.23 6.82 1.79
N ASN A 491 -23.43 7.81 0.92
CA ASN A 491 -22.61 9.02 0.84
C ASN A 491 -22.68 9.88 2.11
N LYS A 492 -23.77 9.80 2.88
CA LYS A 492 -23.93 10.55 4.14
C LYS A 492 -23.45 9.76 5.38
N SER A 493 -23.87 8.50 5.47
CA SER A 493 -23.76 7.67 6.68
C SER A 493 -22.72 6.56 6.60
N GLY A 494 -22.05 6.40 5.46
CA GLY A 494 -21.12 5.32 5.19
C GLY A 494 -21.75 3.92 5.12
N LYS A 495 -23.07 3.79 5.21
CA LYS A 495 -23.78 2.50 5.16
C LYS A 495 -23.91 2.00 3.72
N LEU A 496 -23.23 0.91 3.41
CA LEU A 496 -23.16 0.29 2.09
C LEU A 496 -24.00 -0.99 2.07
N SER A 497 -25.17 -0.97 1.44
CA SER A 497 -26.02 -2.16 1.32
C SER A 497 -25.59 -3.07 0.17
N LEU A 498 -25.82 -4.39 0.31
CA LEU A 498 -25.62 -5.34 -0.79
C LEU A 498 -26.49 -5.00 -2.00
N GLU A 499 -27.69 -4.49 -1.78
CA GLU A 499 -28.59 -4.06 -2.86
C GLU A 499 -27.99 -2.91 -3.68
N LEU A 500 -27.29 -1.97 -3.04
CA LEU A 500 -26.59 -0.90 -3.75
C LEU A 500 -25.39 -1.46 -4.54
N ILE A 501 -24.63 -2.39 -3.94
CA ILE A 501 -23.52 -3.07 -4.62
C ILE A 501 -24.04 -3.81 -5.86
N ASP A 502 -25.12 -4.57 -5.73
CA ASP A 502 -25.70 -5.35 -6.83
C ASP A 502 -26.27 -4.47 -7.94
N ALA A 503 -26.77 -3.29 -7.59
CA ALA A 503 -27.23 -2.29 -8.56
C ALA A 503 -26.08 -1.58 -9.29
N ILE A 504 -24.89 -1.48 -8.67
CA ILE A 504 -23.70 -0.89 -9.29
C ILE A 504 -22.95 -1.93 -10.12
N TRP A 505 -22.61 -3.07 -9.51
CA TRP A 505 -21.86 -4.18 -10.10
C TRP A 505 -22.76 -5.14 -10.87
N THR A 506 -23.53 -4.61 -11.81
CA THR A 506 -24.33 -5.44 -12.73
C THR A 506 -23.42 -6.15 -13.73
N LYS A 507 -23.89 -7.28 -14.27
CA LYS A 507 -23.16 -8.01 -15.32
C LYS A 507 -22.97 -7.19 -16.60
N GLU A 508 -23.86 -6.22 -16.86
CA GLU A 508 -23.78 -5.31 -18.00
C GLU A 508 -22.71 -4.23 -17.81
N ASN A 509 -22.62 -3.65 -16.62
CA ASN A 509 -21.69 -2.53 -16.36
C ASN A 509 -20.29 -3.02 -15.94
N TYR A 510 -20.23 -4.09 -15.14
CA TYR A 510 -19.00 -4.60 -14.53
C TYR A 510 -19.02 -6.15 -14.43
N PRO A 511 -18.89 -6.88 -15.55
CA PRO A 511 -18.97 -8.35 -15.55
C PRO A 511 -17.94 -9.02 -14.63
N ASP A 512 -16.69 -8.56 -14.65
CA ASP A 512 -15.61 -9.14 -13.83
C ASP A 512 -15.83 -8.92 -12.33
N LEU A 513 -16.36 -7.74 -11.96
CA LEU A 513 -16.68 -7.41 -10.56
C LEU A 513 -17.87 -8.22 -10.08
N HIS A 514 -18.90 -8.36 -10.90
CA HIS A 514 -20.08 -9.17 -10.61
C HIS A 514 -19.68 -10.62 -10.30
N ASP A 515 -18.89 -11.25 -11.17
CA ASP A 515 -18.52 -12.66 -11.05
C ASP A 515 -17.56 -12.93 -9.88
N ASN A 516 -16.82 -11.92 -9.41
CA ASN A 516 -15.88 -12.03 -8.29
C ASN A 516 -16.30 -11.24 -7.05
N LYS A 517 -17.54 -10.76 -6.96
CA LYS A 517 -18.08 -9.90 -5.89
C LYS A 517 -17.69 -10.38 -4.49
N LYS A 518 -17.88 -11.67 -4.19
CA LYS A 518 -17.56 -12.26 -2.88
C LYS A 518 -16.09 -12.08 -2.52
N HIS A 519 -15.19 -12.28 -3.47
CA HIS A 519 -13.75 -12.15 -3.24
C HIS A 519 -13.35 -10.68 -3.04
N ILE A 520 -13.92 -9.76 -3.82
CA ILE A 520 -13.69 -8.31 -3.67
C ILE A 520 -14.12 -7.83 -2.28
N LEU A 521 -15.32 -8.22 -1.82
CA LEU A 521 -15.80 -7.84 -0.50
C LEU A 521 -14.88 -8.38 0.61
N LEU A 522 -14.42 -9.63 0.49
CA LEU A 522 -13.43 -10.19 1.44
C LEU A 522 -12.11 -9.40 1.43
N LEU A 523 -11.64 -8.95 0.26
CA LEU A 523 -10.46 -8.08 0.16
C LEU A 523 -10.70 -6.73 0.84
N MET A 524 -11.84 -6.08 0.59
CA MET A 524 -12.20 -4.79 1.18
C MET A 524 -12.34 -4.87 2.71
N GLU A 525 -12.94 -5.94 3.23
CA GLU A 525 -13.04 -6.25 4.65
C GLU A 525 -11.64 -6.47 5.25
N HIS A 526 -10.80 -7.29 4.60
CA HIS A 526 -9.43 -7.55 5.07
C HIS A 526 -8.58 -6.28 5.13
N LEU A 527 -8.74 -5.40 4.15
CA LEU A 527 -8.06 -4.10 4.08
C LEU A 527 -8.66 -3.05 5.04
N ASN A 528 -9.70 -3.41 5.81
CA ASN A 528 -10.43 -2.51 6.71
C ASN A 528 -10.95 -1.24 6.01
N ILE A 529 -11.31 -1.36 4.73
CA ILE A 529 -11.98 -0.30 3.97
C ILE A 529 -13.47 -0.29 4.32
N ILE A 530 -14.04 -1.49 4.49
CA ILE A 530 -15.40 -1.72 4.96
C ILE A 530 -15.41 -2.67 6.16
N ALA A 531 -16.46 -2.61 6.95
CA ALA A 531 -16.69 -3.49 8.10
C ALA A 531 -18.13 -3.98 8.13
N ARG A 532 -18.35 -5.20 8.65
CA ARG A 532 -19.69 -5.69 8.98
C ARG A 532 -20.08 -5.22 10.37
N PRO A 533 -21.14 -4.40 10.52
CA PRO A 533 -21.59 -4.00 11.84
C PRO A 533 -22.10 -5.20 12.64
N ARG A 534 -21.68 -5.31 13.90
CA ARG A 534 -22.33 -6.21 14.86
C ARG A 534 -23.66 -5.63 15.32
N CYS A 535 -24.69 -6.48 15.34
CA CYS A 535 -26.03 -6.11 15.77
C CYS A 535 -26.56 -7.15 16.75
N PHE A 536 -27.42 -6.71 17.67
CA PHE A 536 -28.12 -7.57 18.62
C PHE A 536 -29.61 -7.26 18.56
N SER A 537 -30.45 -8.28 18.74
CA SER A 537 -31.89 -8.12 18.96
C SER A 537 -32.18 -7.64 20.37
N GLU A 538 -33.44 -7.28 20.63
CA GLU A 538 -33.91 -6.81 21.93
C GLU A 538 -33.71 -7.85 23.05
N ASP A 539 -33.63 -9.13 22.70
CA ASP A 539 -33.35 -10.25 23.61
C ASP A 539 -31.84 -10.48 23.85
N GLY A 540 -30.96 -9.68 23.23
CA GLY A 540 -29.52 -9.79 23.34
C GLY A 540 -28.87 -10.88 22.47
N SER A 541 -29.62 -11.55 21.59
CA SER A 541 -29.03 -12.49 20.62
C SER A 541 -28.38 -11.75 19.44
N GLU A 542 -27.24 -12.27 18.95
CA GLU A 542 -26.50 -11.63 17.85
C GLU A 542 -27.27 -11.78 16.53
N ILE A 543 -27.65 -10.66 15.93
CA ILE A 543 -28.26 -10.62 14.59
C ILE A 543 -27.12 -10.52 13.58
N LYS A 544 -26.96 -11.56 12.75
CA LYS A 544 -26.12 -11.47 11.56
C LYS A 544 -26.79 -10.57 10.53
N VAL A 545 -26.27 -9.35 10.39
CA VAL A 545 -26.64 -8.46 9.28
C VAL A 545 -25.72 -8.77 8.11
N ASP A 546 -26.11 -9.75 7.30
CA ASP A 546 -25.29 -10.18 6.15
C ASP A 546 -25.37 -9.22 4.96
N ASN A 547 -26.31 -8.27 4.98
CA ASN A 547 -26.69 -7.46 3.82
C ASN A 547 -26.20 -6.01 3.84
N CYS A 548 -25.36 -5.63 4.81
CA CYS A 548 -24.89 -4.25 4.93
C CYS A 548 -23.47 -4.18 5.49
N PHE A 549 -22.71 -3.23 4.97
CA PHE A 549 -21.38 -2.87 5.44
C PHE A 549 -21.36 -1.41 5.89
N LEU A 550 -20.35 -1.04 6.65
CA LEU A 550 -20.01 0.33 6.97
C LEU A 550 -18.64 0.67 6.37
N ALA A 551 -18.54 1.78 5.63
CA ALA A 551 -17.30 2.37 5.15
C ALA A 551 -16.99 3.64 5.96
N PRO A 552 -16.06 3.61 6.94
CA PRO A 552 -15.80 4.76 7.81
C PRO A 552 -15.33 6.01 7.06
N CYS A 553 -14.63 5.87 5.93
CA CYS A 553 -14.16 6.99 5.12
C CYS A 553 -15.28 7.76 4.39
N MET A 554 -16.52 7.24 4.42
CA MET A 554 -17.70 7.87 3.81
C MET A 554 -18.60 8.57 4.85
N LEU A 555 -18.20 8.61 6.12
CA LEU A 555 -18.93 9.31 7.17
C LEU A 555 -18.81 10.83 7.01
N LYS A 556 -19.94 11.53 6.91
CA LYS A 556 -19.98 13.00 6.74
C LYS A 556 -20.61 13.76 7.90
N GLU A 557 -21.26 13.06 8.82
CA GLU A 557 -21.93 13.69 9.96
C GLU A 557 -20.90 14.15 11.00
N LYS A 558 -20.87 15.45 11.29
CA LYS A 558 -19.95 16.02 12.28
C LYS A 558 -20.23 15.48 13.67
N THR A 559 -19.18 15.20 14.43
CA THR A 559 -19.36 14.81 15.84
C THR A 559 -20.00 15.96 16.63
N PRO A 560 -21.11 15.71 17.36
CA PRO A 560 -21.77 16.72 18.18
C PRO A 560 -20.86 17.31 19.26
N GLU A 561 -20.99 18.61 19.54
CA GLU A 561 -20.18 19.31 20.55
C GLU A 561 -20.26 18.66 21.94
N ARG A 562 -21.44 18.19 22.36
CA ARG A 562 -21.62 17.47 23.64
C ARG A 562 -20.76 16.20 23.78
N ILE A 563 -20.37 15.58 22.66
CA ILE A 563 -19.48 14.41 22.64
C ILE A 563 -18.02 14.88 22.58
N MET A 564 -17.73 15.96 21.87
CA MET A 564 -16.37 16.53 21.81
C MET A 564 -15.93 17.20 23.13
N PHE A 565 -16.89 17.73 23.87
CA PHE A 565 -16.73 18.44 25.13
C PHE A 565 -17.68 17.87 26.19
N PRO A 566 -17.46 16.62 26.65
CA PRO A 566 -18.14 16.11 27.83
C PRO A 566 -17.86 16.98 29.06
N GLU A 567 -18.84 17.06 29.96
CA GLU A 567 -18.65 17.66 31.28
C GLU A 567 -17.55 16.88 32.05
N PRO A 568 -16.65 17.57 32.77
CA PRO A 568 -15.64 16.91 33.57
C PRO A 568 -16.27 16.01 34.65
N ASP A 569 -15.70 14.83 34.85
CA ASP A 569 -16.03 13.92 35.95
C ASP A 569 -14.77 13.69 36.80
N PRO A 570 -14.36 14.67 37.64
CA PRO A 570 -13.10 14.59 38.39
C PRO A 570 -13.05 13.42 39.37
N GLU A 571 -14.22 13.01 39.88
CA GLU A 571 -14.38 11.88 40.78
C GLU A 571 -14.53 10.54 40.02
N MET A 572 -14.63 10.57 38.68
CA MET A 572 -14.80 9.40 37.81
C MET A 572 -15.95 8.51 38.29
N LYS A 573 -17.09 9.12 38.64
CA LYS A 573 -18.23 8.45 39.26
C LYS A 573 -18.85 7.41 38.34
N ASN A 574 -18.97 7.75 37.06
CA ASN A 574 -19.63 6.93 36.04
C ASN A 574 -18.75 6.67 34.82
N SER A 575 -17.53 7.20 34.83
CA SER A 575 -16.62 7.13 33.69
C SER A 575 -15.28 6.57 34.12
N SER A 576 -14.59 5.95 33.18
CA SER A 576 -13.15 5.70 33.30
C SER A 576 -12.38 6.98 33.02
N SER A 577 -11.12 7.02 33.50
CA SER A 577 -10.15 7.99 33.00
C SER A 577 -10.00 7.86 31.47
N VAL A 578 -9.72 8.95 30.77
CA VAL A 578 -9.61 8.91 29.30
C VAL A 578 -8.23 8.39 28.89
N LEU A 579 -8.20 7.21 28.29
CA LEU A 579 -6.99 6.62 27.72
C LEU A 579 -6.70 7.24 26.35
N CYS A 580 -5.47 7.69 26.15
CA CYS A 580 -5.07 8.41 24.95
C CYS A 580 -3.91 7.70 24.24
N TYR A 581 -4.04 7.50 22.93
CA TYR A 581 -2.94 7.06 22.06
C TYR A 581 -2.42 8.30 21.34
N HIS A 582 -1.29 8.81 21.82
CA HIS A 582 -0.68 10.06 21.36
C HIS A 582 0.43 9.76 20.35
N PHE A 583 0.29 10.27 19.12
CA PHE A 583 1.27 10.05 18.05
C PHE A 583 2.40 11.07 18.12
N MET A 584 3.64 10.58 18.22
CA MET A 584 4.83 11.38 18.58
C MET A 584 5.23 12.40 17.52
N ASP A 585 4.97 12.09 16.25
CA ASP A 585 5.29 12.97 15.12
C ASP A 585 4.27 14.12 14.96
N LYS A 586 3.40 14.32 15.96
CA LYS A 586 2.29 15.29 15.97
C LYS A 586 1.35 15.16 14.76
N PHE A 587 1.20 13.94 14.28
CA PHE A 587 0.35 13.62 13.15
C PHE A 587 -0.19 12.20 13.23
N LEU A 588 -1.42 12.01 12.75
CA LEU A 588 -2.05 10.71 12.56
C LEU A 588 -2.83 10.73 11.23
N PRO A 589 -2.53 9.86 10.24
CA PRO A 589 -3.32 9.84 9.01
C PRO A 589 -4.74 9.39 9.32
N SER A 590 -5.74 10.12 8.82
CA SER A 590 -7.16 9.73 8.99
C SER A 590 -7.46 8.30 8.52
N PRO A 591 -6.82 7.73 7.46
CA PRO A 591 -7.00 6.33 7.11
C PRO A 591 -6.67 5.33 8.24
N ILE A 592 -5.72 5.64 9.14
CA ILE A 592 -5.40 4.77 10.28
C ILE A 592 -6.59 4.71 11.24
N PHE A 593 -7.20 5.86 11.54
CA PHE A 593 -8.38 5.91 12.37
C PHE A 593 -9.58 5.23 11.72
N HIS A 594 -9.79 5.42 10.41
CA HIS A 594 -10.86 4.73 9.67
C HIS A 594 -10.73 3.20 9.77
N ARG A 595 -9.51 2.67 9.65
CA ARG A 595 -9.23 1.23 9.79
C ARG A 595 -9.45 0.74 11.21
N LEU A 596 -9.06 1.53 12.23
CA LEU A 596 -9.37 1.23 13.63
C LEU A 596 -10.89 1.15 13.83
N LEU A 597 -11.64 2.15 13.36
CA LEU A 597 -13.10 2.16 13.46
C LEU A 597 -13.74 0.95 12.77
N ALA A 598 -13.28 0.58 11.57
CA ALA A 598 -13.76 -0.62 10.88
C ALA A 598 -13.59 -1.89 11.75
N THR A 599 -12.43 -2.03 12.39
CA THR A 599 -12.14 -3.14 13.29
C THR A 599 -13.02 -3.10 14.56
N CYS A 600 -13.23 -1.91 15.15
CA CYS A 600 -14.12 -1.72 16.31
C CYS A 600 -15.59 -2.05 15.99
N VAL A 601 -16.09 -1.63 14.82
CA VAL A 601 -17.46 -1.89 14.35
C VAL A 601 -17.73 -3.39 14.15
N SER A 602 -16.69 -4.13 13.77
CA SER A 602 -16.75 -5.59 13.63
C SER A 602 -16.69 -6.31 14.98
N ARG A 603 -16.26 -5.61 16.04
CA ARG A 603 -16.10 -6.17 17.40
C ARG A 603 -17.29 -5.87 18.31
N TRP A 604 -17.78 -4.63 18.28
CA TRP A 604 -18.82 -4.12 19.17
C TRP A 604 -19.96 -3.46 18.39
N PRO A 605 -21.20 -3.58 18.87
CA PRO A 605 -22.35 -2.92 18.25
C PRO A 605 -22.28 -1.41 18.45
N ILE A 606 -22.69 -0.66 17.44
CA ILE A 606 -22.77 0.81 17.51
C ILE A 606 -23.94 1.20 18.42
N ALA A 607 -23.71 2.10 19.37
CA ALA A 607 -24.73 2.58 20.30
C ALA A 607 -25.86 3.30 19.56
N LYS A 608 -27.08 3.18 20.06
CA LYS A 608 -28.28 3.81 19.49
C LYS A 608 -28.92 4.75 20.49
N ARG A 609 -29.21 5.99 20.08
CA ARG A 609 -29.98 6.96 20.87
C ARG A 609 -31.14 7.45 20.02
N LYS A 610 -32.38 7.34 20.51
CA LYS A 610 -33.60 7.71 19.76
C LYS A 610 -33.64 7.12 18.33
N SER A 611 -33.23 5.85 18.19
CA SER A 611 -33.11 5.13 16.91
C SER A 611 -31.99 5.59 15.96
N GLU A 612 -31.16 6.56 16.35
CA GLU A 612 -30.01 7.00 15.58
C GLU A 612 -28.72 6.33 16.06
N HIS A 613 -27.92 5.84 15.11
CA HIS A 613 -26.62 5.23 15.40
C HIS A 613 -25.62 6.33 15.76
N GLN A 614 -24.89 6.17 16.86
CA GLN A 614 -23.93 7.15 17.36
C GLN A 614 -22.56 6.97 16.69
N ILE A 615 -22.51 7.30 15.39
CA ILE A 615 -21.30 7.23 14.56
C ILE A 615 -21.19 8.48 13.70
N PHE A 616 -20.00 9.09 13.69
CA PHE A 616 -19.74 10.41 13.13
C PHE A 616 -18.35 10.42 12.46
N CYS A 617 -18.04 11.47 11.68
CA CYS A 617 -16.67 11.70 11.25
C CYS A 617 -15.80 11.94 12.49
N GLY A 618 -14.78 11.08 12.66
CA GLY A 618 -13.84 11.18 13.79
C GLY A 618 -14.33 10.62 15.13
N CYS A 619 -15.53 10.05 15.24
CA CYS A 619 -16.01 9.49 16.52
C CYS A 619 -17.01 8.35 16.34
N CYS A 620 -16.94 7.34 17.19
CA CYS A 620 -17.97 6.32 17.31
C CYS A 620 -18.19 5.92 18.78
N ILE A 621 -19.46 5.71 19.15
CA ILE A 621 -19.85 5.20 20.46
C ILE A 621 -20.37 3.77 20.27
N PHE A 622 -19.84 2.82 21.03
CA PHE A 622 -20.18 1.41 20.97
C PHE A 622 -20.84 0.97 22.27
N SER A 623 -21.80 0.05 22.21
CA SER A 623 -22.36 -0.60 23.40
C SER A 623 -21.53 -1.85 23.73
N LEU A 624 -20.82 -1.85 24.85
CA LEU A 624 -20.00 -2.99 25.27
C LEU A 624 -20.85 -4.09 25.92
N ASP A 625 -21.83 -3.67 26.72
CA ASP A 625 -22.85 -4.50 27.36
C ASP A 625 -24.11 -3.67 27.65
N LEU A 626 -25.00 -4.16 28.54
CA LEU A 626 -26.24 -3.46 28.92
C LEU A 626 -26.03 -2.17 29.72
N HIS A 627 -24.82 -1.95 30.25
CA HIS A 627 -24.51 -0.88 31.18
C HIS A 627 -23.33 -0.02 30.75
N HIS A 628 -22.50 -0.45 29.80
CA HIS A 628 -21.28 0.26 29.42
C HIS A 628 -21.28 0.64 27.95
N GLU A 629 -20.94 1.90 27.65
CA GLU A 629 -20.59 2.34 26.30
C GLU A 629 -19.10 2.68 26.23
N LEU A 630 -18.52 2.47 25.05
CA LEU A 630 -17.17 2.83 24.68
C LEU A 630 -17.20 3.98 23.68
N THR A 631 -16.55 5.09 24.01
CA THR A 631 -16.28 6.19 23.08
C THR A 631 -14.88 6.01 22.50
N VAL A 632 -14.78 5.99 21.17
CA VAL A 632 -13.51 6.04 20.43
C VAL A 632 -13.54 7.28 19.55
N LEU A 633 -12.64 8.22 19.82
CA LEU A 633 -12.66 9.55 19.22
C LEU A 633 -11.27 9.94 18.71
N PHE A 634 -11.23 10.51 17.53
CA PHE A 634 -10.05 11.10 16.91
C PHE A 634 -10.13 12.60 17.05
N ARG A 635 -9.03 13.22 17.50
CA ARG A 635 -8.85 14.67 17.43
C ARG A 635 -7.37 14.99 17.27
N GLU A 636 -7.08 15.84 16.29
CA GLU A 636 -5.72 16.25 15.91
C GLU A 636 -4.83 15.05 15.56
N TYR A 637 -3.98 14.60 16.49
CA TYR A 637 -3.08 13.46 16.34
C TYR A 637 -3.17 12.48 17.51
N VAL A 638 -4.34 12.44 18.15
CA VAL A 638 -4.61 11.62 19.34
C VAL A 638 -5.90 10.84 19.15
N ILE A 639 -5.87 9.57 19.56
CA ILE A 639 -7.07 8.73 19.67
C ILE A 639 -7.42 8.63 21.15
N TYR A 640 -8.61 9.13 21.51
CA TYR A 640 -9.18 9.12 22.85
C TYR A 640 -10.13 7.94 23.00
N VAL A 641 -10.00 7.26 24.13
CA VAL A 641 -10.75 6.05 24.47
C VAL A 641 -11.31 6.20 25.88
N GLN A 642 -12.62 6.09 26.01
CA GLN A 642 -13.28 6.21 27.30
C GLN A 642 -14.45 5.23 27.41
N VAL A 643 -14.48 4.47 28.50
CA VAL A 643 -15.63 3.65 28.90
C VAL A 643 -16.50 4.44 29.86
N ILE A 644 -17.80 4.50 29.58
CA ILE A 644 -18.81 5.19 30.37
C ILE A 644 -19.86 4.17 30.80
N ARG A 645 -20.27 4.20 32.06
CA ARG A 645 -21.34 3.37 32.61
C ARG A 645 -22.64 4.17 32.73
N PHE A 646 -23.74 3.55 32.34
CA PHE A 646 -25.09 4.09 32.42
C PHE A 646 -25.89 3.29 33.45
N GLY A 647 -26.50 3.99 34.41
CA GLY A 647 -27.29 3.39 35.47
C GLY A 647 -27.91 4.44 36.40
N THR A 648 -28.91 4.03 37.17
CA THR A 648 -29.58 4.87 38.18
C THR A 648 -28.73 5.11 39.42
N THR A 649 -27.70 4.30 39.64
CA THR A 649 -26.72 4.44 40.72
C THR A 649 -25.36 4.76 40.14
N ALA A 650 -24.69 5.75 40.73
CA ALA A 650 -23.37 6.15 40.26
C ALA A 650 -22.34 5.07 40.60
N MET A 651 -21.73 4.47 39.58
CA MET A 651 -20.74 3.41 39.75
C MET A 651 -19.69 3.46 38.64
N THR A 652 -18.45 3.21 39.02
CA THR A 652 -17.34 3.12 38.08
C THR A 652 -17.50 1.95 37.09
N PRO A 653 -16.96 2.08 35.87
CA PRO A 653 -16.82 0.95 34.96
C PRO A 653 -15.96 -0.19 35.53
N SER A 654 -16.18 -1.41 35.04
CA SER A 654 -15.35 -2.57 35.37
C SER A 654 -13.93 -2.40 34.84
N SER A 655 -12.92 -2.55 35.71
CA SER A 655 -11.50 -2.51 35.33
C SER A 655 -11.14 -3.63 34.34
N LYS A 656 -11.67 -4.84 34.54
CA LYS A 656 -11.49 -5.96 33.61
C LYS A 656 -11.94 -5.60 32.20
N LEU A 657 -13.13 -4.99 32.06
CA LEU A 657 -13.66 -4.57 30.77
C LEU A 657 -12.79 -3.51 30.11
N CYS A 658 -12.33 -2.52 30.88
CA CYS A 658 -11.46 -1.46 30.39
C CYS A 658 -10.10 -2.01 29.92
N ILE A 659 -9.51 -2.98 30.65
CA ILE A 659 -8.28 -3.68 30.24
C ILE A 659 -8.48 -4.42 28.91
N GLU A 660 -9.58 -5.18 28.76
CA GLU A 660 -9.90 -5.88 27.51
C GLU A 660 -10.04 -4.92 26.31
N VAL A 661 -10.68 -3.76 26.52
CA VAL A 661 -10.80 -2.70 25.50
C VAL A 661 -9.43 -2.15 25.11
N LYS A 662 -8.60 -1.80 26.09
CA LYS A 662 -7.24 -1.29 25.85
C LYS A 662 -6.40 -2.32 25.09
N GLU A 663 -6.39 -3.58 25.51
CA GLU A 663 -5.61 -4.63 24.84
C GLU A 663 -6.02 -4.77 23.37
N PHE A 664 -7.34 -4.77 23.11
CA PHE A 664 -7.87 -4.82 21.75
C PHE A 664 -7.44 -3.63 20.91
N ILE A 665 -7.62 -2.39 21.38
CA ILE A 665 -7.28 -1.18 20.63
C ILE A 665 -5.77 -1.10 20.40
N THR A 666 -4.96 -1.35 21.43
CA THR A 666 -3.49 -1.31 21.35
C THR A 666 -2.98 -2.31 20.31
N LYS A 667 -3.47 -3.56 20.36
CA LYS A 667 -3.10 -4.60 19.41
C LYS A 667 -3.55 -4.25 17.99
N THR A 668 -4.75 -3.67 17.85
CA THR A 668 -5.30 -3.28 16.55
C THR A 668 -4.49 -2.17 15.91
N LEU A 669 -4.15 -1.11 16.66
CA LEU A 669 -3.30 -0.02 16.19
C LEU A 669 -1.90 -0.52 15.83
N ALA A 670 -1.29 -1.35 16.66
CA ALA A 670 0.01 -1.95 16.37
C ALA A 670 -0.01 -2.78 15.07
N ASN A 671 -1.08 -3.53 14.81
CA ASN A 671 -1.24 -4.29 13.56
C ASN A 671 -1.46 -3.38 12.35
N ILE A 672 -2.30 -2.36 12.46
CA ILE A 672 -2.57 -1.42 11.35
C ILE A 672 -1.28 -0.69 10.98
N ILE A 673 -0.54 -0.18 11.96
CA ILE A 673 0.73 0.52 11.75
C ILE A 673 1.77 -0.46 11.21
N GLY A 674 1.93 -1.63 11.83
CA GLY A 674 2.89 -2.65 11.39
C GLY A 674 2.70 -3.12 9.95
N ASN A 675 1.47 -3.08 9.44
CA ASN A 675 1.16 -3.41 8.04
C ASN A 675 1.45 -2.27 7.06
N LEU A 676 1.50 -1.02 7.52
CA LEU A 676 1.77 0.17 6.70
C LEU A 676 3.27 0.47 6.63
N GLY A 677 3.96 0.39 7.76
CA GLY A 677 5.37 0.78 7.92
C GLY A 677 5.69 1.03 9.40
N HIS A 678 6.97 0.98 9.79
CA HIS A 678 7.37 1.10 11.21
C HIS A 678 7.70 2.55 11.64
N SER A 679 7.43 3.55 10.78
CA SER A 679 7.76 4.94 11.05
C SER A 679 6.88 5.57 12.13
N LEU A 680 5.57 5.30 12.10
CA LEU A 680 4.63 5.88 13.06
C LEU A 680 4.75 5.22 14.43
N LYS A 681 4.89 6.06 15.46
CA LYS A 681 4.93 5.65 16.87
C LYS A 681 3.88 6.40 17.67
N PHE A 682 3.27 5.68 18.59
CA PHE A 682 2.38 6.27 19.58
C PHE A 682 2.84 5.89 20.98
N GLU A 683 2.55 6.78 21.93
CA GLU A 683 2.66 6.50 23.36
C GLU A 683 1.28 6.50 23.99
N ILE A 684 1.18 5.82 25.12
CA ILE A 684 -0.03 5.83 25.93
C ILE A 684 0.07 6.99 26.92
N SER A 685 -1.01 7.75 27.02
CA SER A 685 -1.17 8.85 27.98
C SER A 685 -2.57 8.78 28.60
N ILE A 686 -2.77 9.49 29.71
CA ILE A 686 -4.09 9.70 30.29
C ILE A 686 -4.41 11.19 30.21
N GLN A 687 -5.63 11.52 29.79
CA GLN A 687 -6.08 12.90 29.86
C GLN A 687 -6.46 13.27 31.29
N CYS A 688 -6.09 14.47 31.73
CA CYS A 688 -6.51 14.98 33.02
C CYS A 688 -8.06 14.94 33.19
N PRO A 689 -8.59 14.34 34.27
CA PRO A 689 -10.04 14.21 34.49
C PRO A 689 -10.79 15.53 34.73
N LYS A 690 -10.07 16.64 34.99
CA LYS A 690 -10.64 17.97 35.18
C LYS A 690 -10.75 18.77 33.88
N CYS A 691 -10.32 18.22 32.74
CA CYS A 691 -10.40 18.91 31.47
C CYS A 691 -11.82 19.01 30.94
N ASP A 692 -12.17 20.19 30.44
CA ASP A 692 -13.30 20.35 29.57
C ASP A 692 -12.98 19.76 28.19
N GLY A 693 -13.62 18.64 27.87
CA GLY A 693 -13.48 17.94 26.60
C GLY A 693 -12.12 17.30 26.33
N TYR A 694 -11.95 16.78 25.11
CA TYR A 694 -10.74 16.07 24.69
C TYR A 694 -9.65 17.04 24.20
N ARG A 695 -8.53 17.18 24.92
CA ARG A 695 -7.48 18.18 24.66
C ARG A 695 -6.08 17.57 24.68
N VAL A 696 -5.31 17.84 23.64
CA VAL A 696 -3.93 17.33 23.49
C VAL A 696 -2.97 17.96 24.49
N ASP A 697 -3.15 19.25 24.81
CA ASP A 697 -2.30 19.95 25.78
C ASP A 697 -2.44 19.43 27.21
N CYS A 698 -3.43 18.59 27.50
CA CYS A 698 -3.75 18.11 28.84
C CYS A 698 -3.47 16.61 29.04
N LEU A 699 -2.62 16.05 28.18
CA LEU A 699 -2.20 14.66 28.25
C LEU A 699 -1.06 14.48 29.24
N ILE A 700 -1.16 13.43 30.05
CA ILE A 700 -0.15 13.05 31.03
C ILE A 700 0.46 11.73 30.55
N PRO A 701 1.76 11.71 30.21
CA PRO A 701 2.43 10.49 29.77
C PRO A 701 2.31 9.37 30.79
N LEU A 702 2.14 8.13 30.30
CA LEU A 702 2.07 6.96 31.18
C LEU A 702 3.33 6.78 32.03
N THR A 703 4.50 7.14 31.49
CA THR A 703 5.79 7.10 32.20
C THR A 703 5.78 7.92 33.48
N ASP A 704 5.12 9.07 33.46
CA ASP A 704 5.06 9.97 34.62
C ASP A 704 4.12 9.42 35.69
N LEU A 705 3.00 8.81 35.28
CA LEU A 705 2.02 8.19 36.17
C LEU A 705 2.53 6.90 36.80
N GLN A 706 3.34 6.11 36.08
CA GLN A 706 3.95 4.91 36.64
C GLN A 706 5.13 5.22 37.57
N GLY A 707 5.83 6.33 37.33
CA GLY A 707 6.98 6.74 38.13
C GLY A 707 6.66 7.50 39.43
N ASN A 708 5.43 8.02 39.59
CA ASN A 708 5.06 8.90 40.69
C ASN A 708 3.67 8.55 41.25
N GLU A 709 3.48 8.63 42.57
CA GLU A 709 2.15 8.46 43.18
C GLU A 709 1.21 9.63 42.89
N ASP A 710 1.76 10.84 42.85
CA ASP A 710 1.06 12.11 42.68
C ASP A 710 1.72 12.92 41.56
N VAL A 711 0.96 13.27 40.52
CA VAL A 711 1.44 14.06 39.37
C VAL A 711 0.77 15.44 39.37
N PRO A 712 1.52 16.55 39.41
CA PRO A 712 0.94 17.88 39.35
C PRO A 712 0.47 18.21 37.93
N CYS A 713 -0.81 18.50 37.78
CA CYS A 713 -1.40 19.02 36.55
C CYS A 713 -1.34 20.55 36.55
N ARG A 714 -0.68 21.12 35.52
CA ARG A 714 -0.50 22.57 35.34
C ARG A 714 -1.17 23.10 34.07
N PHE A 715 -2.01 22.29 33.44
CA PHE A 715 -2.68 22.62 32.17
C PHE A 715 -3.95 23.47 32.33
N HIS A 716 -4.29 23.81 33.58
CA HIS A 716 -5.48 24.55 33.96
C HIS A 716 -5.05 25.77 34.77
N ASP A 717 -5.94 26.77 34.86
CA ASP A 717 -5.70 27.98 35.66
C ASP A 717 -5.42 27.65 37.13
N ASP A 718 -6.06 26.59 37.66
CA ASP A 718 -5.82 26.04 38.98
C ASP A 718 -4.90 24.79 38.93
N ILE A 719 -3.72 24.90 39.55
CA ILE A 719 -2.81 23.77 39.75
C ILE A 719 -3.48 22.76 40.68
N HIS A 720 -3.51 21.50 40.26
CA HIS A 720 -4.03 20.40 41.09
C HIS A 720 -3.18 19.15 40.93
N VAL A 721 -3.37 18.20 41.84
CA VAL A 721 -2.64 16.92 41.85
C VAL A 721 -3.57 15.81 41.36
N ILE A 722 -3.01 14.93 40.54
CA ILE A 722 -3.67 13.71 40.05
C ILE A 722 -2.96 12.54 40.70
N ARG A 723 -3.73 11.71 41.41
CA ARG A 723 -3.26 10.45 41.97
C ARG A 723 -3.18 9.40 40.87
N SER A 724 -1.99 8.87 40.64
CA SER A 724 -1.76 7.90 39.56
C SER A 724 -2.61 6.63 39.71
N LYS A 725 -2.77 6.13 40.94
CA LYS A 725 -3.60 4.95 41.22
C LYS A 725 -5.07 5.14 40.80
N ASP A 726 -5.63 6.34 41.02
CA ASP A 726 -7.05 6.61 40.74
C ASP A 726 -7.36 6.59 39.24
N VAL A 727 -6.41 7.02 38.41
CA VAL A 727 -6.58 7.05 36.94
C VAL A 727 -6.09 5.78 36.26
N LEU A 728 -5.08 5.08 36.81
CA LEU A 728 -4.53 3.86 36.21
C LEU A 728 -5.35 2.60 36.53
N ARG A 729 -6.06 2.55 37.68
CA ARG A 729 -6.87 1.38 38.12
C ARG A 729 -7.87 0.85 37.10
N PHE A 730 -8.28 1.66 36.13
CA PHE A 730 -9.19 1.25 35.06
C PHE A 730 -8.47 0.44 33.98
N TRP A 731 -7.26 0.84 33.58
CA TRP A 731 -6.63 0.41 32.34
C TRP A 731 -5.45 -0.55 32.55
N PHE A 732 -5.04 -0.75 33.80
CA PHE A 732 -3.88 -1.55 34.18
C PHE A 732 -4.28 -2.49 35.32
N GLN A 733 -3.69 -3.69 35.34
CA GLN A 733 -3.83 -4.58 36.50
C GLN A 733 -3.11 -3.94 37.69
N GLU A 734 -3.71 -4.04 38.87
CA GLU A 734 -3.00 -3.71 40.11
C GLU A 734 -1.92 -4.77 40.33
N GLU A 735 -0.66 -4.35 40.38
CA GLU A 735 0.49 -5.21 40.76
C GLU A 735 0.54 -5.47 42.26
#